data_AF-A0A2V7SIU3-F1
#
_entry.id   AF-A0A2V7SIU3-F1
#
_cell.length_a   1.000
_cell.length_b   1.000
_cell.length_c   1.000
_cell.angle_alpha   90.00
_cell.angle_beta   90.00
_cell.angle_gamma   90.00
#
_symmetry.space_group_name_H-M   'P 1'
#
loop_
_entity.id
_entity.type
_entity.pdbx_description
1 polymer ?
#
loop_
_entity_poly.entity_id
_entity_poly.type
_entity_poly.pdbx_seq_one_letter_code
_entity_poly.pdbx_strand_id
1 'polypeptide(L)'
;MLAFVGVVTVAGILWQGSHAATPHEPSLDPELIAVAPFFVASDEAELRRWKYDLPLLVSPRLDDAQPLRALSPAANVGDRPDVTDRASATELGRRTHAGHVVFGKVLRARGNAVRVDVTVLDVARGEVVDEVQITSTGADEDPGRVLAEVSDSLSHALLASFGATVPVAATRHAAFGCATSSWPAVARYLHGEQFYRRTQWDSAITAYRAAIAVDSGCALAYRRIAIALSWRGYASDSIVLAYQLLAGAHNRGLPPRDSLLVLSDSLTAGVNELFEARDAPASTYWALVHRLIATLEEASRKYPGDAEVWYALGEARHHWGWGPASTTPREILGAFDEAIRQDSGFALSYLHPIEIALAEGGADLARRYVVGYLATRPRGLNAESVRLVAALLDPRTATSAETARLLERDSLDALIAARNLIDRWRDSAESAVRLSTIIAMRSAARSSLDTSQSSRCAGRSKPDIELANRLAYRGHLRAAYCALGDDVGRRGARAVYVELALLDGVPAEVTASVYEHWLRTGNGYLNYALPWWARRGDTVSVHAVLRRADSLLRTAPESARRETASYDSAAARTYLALVHADTVDALRRFASLPRTHCGGCFDFDRLTEARLLAARGDLRSASRILDEWRGGSEVPSDILIRLERARIAERLGEREDAIAGYRAVAEAWARGDAVLQPMVAESRRALLRLDSCKDRSGCGAS
;
A
#
# COMPACT_ATOMS: atom_id res chain seq x y z
N MET A 1 28.22 34.83 66.04
CA MET A 1 26.93 35.13 66.70
C MET A 1 25.84 34.98 65.64
N LEU A 2 25.08 33.86 65.71
CA LEU A 2 23.78 33.53 65.07
C LEU A 2 23.72 33.57 63.51
N ALA A 3 23.70 32.48 62.73
CA ALA A 3 22.93 31.21 62.68
C ALA A 3 21.61 31.26 61.86
N PHE A 4 21.39 30.17 61.09
CA PHE A 4 20.20 29.70 60.33
C PHE A 4 19.98 30.22 58.89
N VAL A 5 20.25 29.47 57.80
CA VAL A 5 19.67 28.21 57.24
C VAL A 5 18.34 28.40 56.49
N GLY A 6 18.31 27.99 55.21
CA GLY A 6 17.10 27.77 54.40
C GLY A 6 17.40 27.63 52.89
N VAL A 7 17.97 26.50 52.45
CA VAL A 7 17.32 25.49 51.58
C VAL A 7 16.94 25.96 50.16
N VAL A 8 17.62 25.36 49.17
CA VAL A 8 17.24 25.28 47.76
C VAL A 8 15.99 24.42 47.60
N THR A 9 14.99 24.87 46.83
CA THR A 9 13.97 23.99 46.25
C THR A 9 13.54 24.48 44.88
N VAL A 10 13.65 23.60 43.89
CA VAL A 10 13.13 23.70 42.53
C VAL A 10 11.63 23.35 42.58
N ALA A 11 10.76 24.19 41.99
CA ALA A 11 9.56 23.78 41.24
C ALA A 11 8.75 25.00 40.74
N GLY A 12 8.78 25.20 39.42
CA GLY A 12 7.57 25.33 38.58
C GLY A 12 6.73 26.62 38.59
N ILE A 13 6.09 26.81 37.42
CA ILE A 13 4.75 27.36 37.20
C ILE A 13 4.68 28.78 36.58
N LEU A 14 4.44 28.74 35.26
CA LEU A 14 3.46 29.52 34.49
C LEU A 14 3.72 31.02 34.27
N TRP A 15 4.18 31.34 33.07
CA TRP A 15 3.63 32.50 32.36
C TRP A 15 2.77 31.99 31.20
N GLN A 16 1.47 31.88 31.48
CA GLN A 16 0.42 31.60 30.51
C GLN A 16 0.25 32.82 29.60
N GLY A 17 0.73 32.72 28.36
CA GLY A 17 0.19 33.50 27.25
C GLY A 17 -1.11 32.85 26.79
N SER A 18 -2.22 33.20 27.45
CA SER A 18 -3.57 32.87 27.03
C SER A 18 -3.93 33.65 25.76
N HIS A 19 -3.44 33.20 24.60
CA HIS A 19 -4.25 33.27 23.39
C HIS A 19 -5.07 31.99 23.39
N ALA A 20 -6.32 32.10 23.83
CA ALA A 20 -7.32 31.13 23.46
C ALA A 20 -7.29 31.05 21.93
N ALA A 21 -6.66 30.00 21.39
CA ALA A 21 -6.90 29.60 20.03
C ALA A 21 -8.40 29.27 19.99
N THR A 22 -9.20 30.22 19.49
CA THR A 22 -10.51 29.89 18.96
C THR A 22 -10.30 28.68 18.06
N PRO A 23 -11.02 27.57 18.24
CA PRO A 23 -10.95 26.46 17.30
C PRO A 23 -11.20 27.08 15.92
N HIS A 24 -10.20 27.03 15.04
CA HIS A 24 -10.42 27.38 13.65
C HIS A 24 -11.44 26.34 13.17
N GLU A 25 -12.70 26.73 13.06
CA GLU A 25 -13.69 25.89 12.38
C GLU A 25 -13.08 25.57 11.01
N PRO A 26 -12.92 24.28 10.67
CA PRO A 26 -12.30 23.91 9.42
C PRO A 26 -13.09 24.57 8.29
N SER A 27 -12.38 25.33 7.44
CA SER A 27 -13.01 26.16 6.40
C SER A 27 -13.80 25.28 5.45
N LEU A 28 -15.08 25.61 5.26
CA LEU A 28 -15.93 24.96 4.25
C LEU A 28 -15.41 25.27 2.85
N ASP A 29 -15.38 24.26 1.99
CA ASP A 29 -14.99 24.40 0.59
C ASP A 29 -16.23 24.69 -0.27
N PRO A 30 -16.39 25.90 -0.83
CA PRO A 30 -17.59 26.29 -1.58
C PRO A 30 -17.80 25.46 -2.86
N GLU A 31 -16.75 24.84 -3.39
CA GLU A 31 -16.80 24.00 -4.59
C GLU A 31 -17.09 22.53 -4.26
N LEU A 32 -17.05 22.15 -2.97
CA LEU A 32 -17.26 20.78 -2.51
C LEU A 32 -18.74 20.53 -2.16
N ILE A 33 -19.32 19.48 -2.76
CA ILE A 33 -20.72 19.10 -2.64
C ILE A 33 -20.83 17.73 -1.95
N ALA A 34 -21.64 17.64 -0.90
CA ALA A 34 -22.07 16.36 -0.35
C ALA A 34 -23.49 16.00 -0.82
N VAL A 35 -23.65 14.89 -1.54
CA VAL A 35 -24.97 14.34 -1.87
C VAL A 35 -25.36 13.32 -0.81
N ALA A 36 -26.36 13.66 0.01
CA ALA A 36 -26.80 12.82 1.11
C ALA A 36 -27.68 11.65 0.65
N PRO A 37 -27.74 10.54 1.41
CA PRO A 37 -28.75 9.50 1.21
C PRO A 37 -30.16 10.09 1.26
N PHE A 38 -31.00 9.74 0.29
CA PHE A 38 -32.36 10.27 0.18
C PHE A 38 -33.31 9.53 1.12
N PHE A 39 -34.22 10.27 1.74
CA PHE A 39 -35.31 9.64 2.50
C PHE A 39 -36.33 9.01 1.54
N VAL A 40 -36.65 7.73 1.68
CA VAL A 40 -37.62 7.04 0.82
C VAL A 40 -38.87 6.71 1.62
N ALA A 41 -39.99 7.36 1.29
CA ALA A 41 -41.28 7.09 1.93
C ALA A 41 -42.04 5.96 1.21
N SER A 42 -41.47 4.74 1.22
CA SER A 42 -42.10 3.55 0.63
C SER A 42 -41.56 2.27 1.26
N ASP A 43 -42.43 1.27 1.39
CA ASP A 43 -42.04 -0.08 1.85
C ASP A 43 -41.57 -0.98 0.69
N GLU A 44 -41.71 -0.52 -0.55
CA GLU A 44 -41.26 -1.27 -1.73
C GLU A 44 -39.74 -1.46 -1.68
N ALA A 45 -39.31 -2.73 -1.66
CA ALA A 45 -37.90 -3.07 -1.54
C ALA A 45 -37.04 -2.40 -2.61
N GLU A 46 -37.56 -2.28 -3.83
CA GLU A 46 -36.89 -1.63 -4.96
C GLU A 46 -36.74 -0.12 -4.79
N LEU A 47 -37.81 0.59 -4.41
CA LEU A 47 -37.75 2.04 -4.22
C LEU A 47 -36.88 2.41 -3.01
N ARG A 48 -36.88 1.59 -1.95
CA ARG A 48 -35.98 1.79 -0.78
C ARG A 48 -34.50 1.79 -1.16
N ARG A 49 -34.11 1.13 -2.26
CA ARG A 49 -32.73 1.16 -2.77
C ARG A 49 -32.31 2.54 -3.28
N TRP A 50 -33.27 3.35 -3.75
CA TRP A 50 -33.01 4.68 -4.31
C TRP A 50 -32.40 5.64 -3.29
N LYS A 51 -32.58 5.38 -1.99
CA LYS A 51 -31.86 6.06 -0.90
C LYS A 51 -30.36 6.17 -1.19
N TYR A 52 -29.77 5.11 -1.72
CA TYR A 52 -28.33 5.00 -1.97
C TYR A 52 -27.98 5.00 -3.46
N ASP A 53 -28.87 4.52 -4.32
CA ASP A 53 -28.65 4.47 -5.76
C ASP A 53 -28.62 5.88 -6.39
N LEU A 54 -29.47 6.82 -5.96
CA LEU A 54 -29.49 8.18 -6.51
C LEU A 54 -28.18 8.95 -6.26
N PRO A 55 -27.64 9.02 -5.03
CA PRO A 55 -26.32 9.62 -4.81
C PRO A 55 -25.20 9.01 -5.66
N LEU A 56 -25.24 7.69 -5.89
CA LEU A 56 -24.26 6.99 -6.73
C LEU A 56 -24.33 7.40 -8.19
N LEU A 57 -25.53 7.66 -8.70
CA LEU A 57 -25.75 8.05 -10.09
C LEU A 57 -25.45 9.54 -10.34
N VAL A 58 -25.79 10.41 -9.38
CA VAL A 58 -25.72 11.87 -9.53
C VAL A 58 -24.33 12.42 -9.23
N SER A 59 -23.67 11.95 -8.17
CA SER A 59 -22.40 12.56 -7.70
C SER A 59 -21.29 12.56 -8.77
N PRO A 60 -21.03 11.47 -9.53
CA PRO A 60 -20.00 11.47 -10.57
C PRO A 60 -20.24 12.51 -11.68
N ARG A 61 -21.50 12.88 -11.94
CA ARG A 61 -21.86 13.86 -12.96
C ARG A 61 -21.66 15.30 -12.49
N LEU A 62 -21.87 15.54 -11.19
CA LEU A 62 -21.55 16.81 -10.56
C LEU A 62 -20.03 17.00 -10.47
N ASP A 63 -19.28 15.94 -10.16
CA ASP A 63 -17.83 15.95 -10.05
C ASP A 63 -17.09 16.20 -11.39
N ASP A 64 -17.69 15.80 -12.52
CA ASP A 64 -17.14 16.09 -13.85
C ASP A 64 -17.40 17.56 -14.28
N ALA A 65 -18.30 18.26 -13.59
CA ALA A 65 -18.72 19.62 -13.92
C ALA A 65 -17.87 20.67 -13.22
N GLN A 66 -16.62 20.82 -13.65
CA GLN A 66 -15.67 21.75 -13.05
C GLN A 66 -16.22 23.19 -12.96
N PRO A 67 -15.95 23.91 -11.86
CA PRO A 67 -15.02 23.57 -10.77
C PRO A 67 -15.64 22.74 -9.63
N LEU A 68 -16.88 22.27 -9.75
CA LEU A 68 -17.56 21.50 -8.71
C LEU A 68 -16.81 20.19 -8.41
N ARG A 69 -16.77 19.83 -7.13
CA ARG A 69 -16.25 18.55 -6.63
C ARG A 69 -17.34 17.87 -5.83
N ALA A 70 -17.79 16.69 -6.24
CA ALA A 70 -18.76 15.94 -5.45
C ALA A 70 -18.02 14.89 -4.62
N LEU A 71 -18.32 14.83 -3.32
CA LEU A 71 -17.77 13.79 -2.46
C LEU A 71 -18.20 12.42 -2.98
N SER A 72 -17.25 11.48 -3.01
CA SER A 72 -17.55 10.10 -3.36
C SER A 72 -18.70 9.59 -2.47
N PRO A 73 -19.76 9.01 -3.06
CA PRO A 73 -20.89 8.48 -2.31
C PRO A 73 -20.49 7.44 -1.24
N ALA A 74 -19.33 6.79 -1.39
CA ALA A 74 -18.76 5.88 -0.39
C ALA A 74 -18.57 6.56 0.99
N ALA A 75 -18.19 7.85 1.02
CA ALA A 75 -17.99 8.64 2.24
C ALA A 75 -19.29 9.03 2.96
N ASN A 76 -20.42 8.99 2.24
CA ASN A 76 -21.72 9.51 2.68
C ASN A 76 -22.77 8.42 2.95
N VAL A 77 -22.50 7.17 2.59
CA VAL A 77 -23.48 6.07 2.47
C VAL A 77 -23.16 4.88 3.41
N GLY A 78 -22.56 5.15 4.58
CA GLY A 78 -22.62 4.22 5.70
C GLY A 78 -24.06 4.06 6.22
N ASP A 79 -24.28 3.19 7.22
CA ASP A 79 -25.56 3.07 7.96
C ASP A 79 -25.84 4.33 8.80
N ARG A 80 -25.98 5.45 8.10
CA ARG A 80 -26.11 6.80 8.62
C ARG A 80 -27.58 7.23 8.60
N PRO A 81 -28.00 8.04 9.58
CA PRO A 81 -29.37 8.53 9.65
C PRO A 81 -29.73 9.33 8.38
N ASP A 82 -31.00 9.27 7.99
CA ASP A 82 -31.51 10.00 6.84
C ASP A 82 -31.31 11.51 7.03
N VAL A 83 -30.75 12.18 6.03
CA VAL A 83 -30.66 13.64 6.00
C VAL A 83 -31.98 14.17 5.47
N THR A 84 -32.84 14.61 6.37
CA THR A 84 -34.24 14.97 6.07
C THR A 84 -34.56 16.42 6.33
N ASP A 85 -33.65 17.15 6.98
CA ASP A 85 -33.83 18.53 7.38
C ASP A 85 -32.53 19.34 7.25
N ARG A 86 -32.67 20.67 7.38
CA ARG A 86 -31.52 21.58 7.25
C ARG A 86 -30.46 21.35 8.32
N ALA A 87 -30.86 20.98 9.54
CA ALA A 87 -29.93 20.81 10.65
C ALA A 87 -29.00 19.60 10.41
N SER A 88 -29.58 18.46 10.02
CA SER A 88 -28.84 17.25 9.64
C SER A 88 -27.98 17.47 8.39
N ALA A 89 -28.45 18.28 7.44
CA ALA A 89 -27.68 18.66 6.26
C ALA A 89 -26.50 19.59 6.60
N THR A 90 -26.68 20.61 7.46
CA THR A 90 -25.58 21.47 7.93
C THR A 90 -24.51 20.66 8.67
N GLU A 91 -24.93 19.73 9.54
CA GLU A 91 -24.02 18.85 10.27
C GLU A 91 -23.23 17.94 9.32
N LEU A 92 -23.88 17.39 8.29
CA LEU A 92 -23.18 16.64 7.24
C LEU A 92 -22.13 17.52 6.56
N GLY A 93 -22.52 18.70 6.11
CA GLY A 93 -21.63 19.62 5.41
C GLY A 93 -20.40 20.03 6.22
N ARG A 94 -20.59 20.38 7.51
CA ARG A 94 -19.48 20.74 8.41
C ARG A 94 -18.52 19.59 8.63
N ARG A 95 -19.05 18.38 8.84
CA ARG A 95 -18.25 17.18 9.06
C ARG A 95 -17.44 16.80 7.82
N THR A 96 -17.99 17.01 6.63
CA THR A 96 -17.32 16.69 5.36
C THR A 96 -16.60 17.88 4.73
N HIS A 97 -16.61 19.03 5.40
CA HIS A 97 -16.10 20.32 4.88
C HIS A 97 -16.73 20.77 3.56
N ALA A 98 -17.91 20.25 3.22
CA ALA A 98 -18.63 20.62 2.01
C ALA A 98 -19.30 21.98 2.21
N GLY A 99 -19.10 22.90 1.28
CA GLY A 99 -19.81 24.19 1.25
C GLY A 99 -21.28 24.02 0.89
N HIS A 100 -21.62 22.96 0.15
CA HIS A 100 -22.99 22.66 -0.24
C HIS A 100 -23.42 21.23 0.09
N VAL A 101 -24.68 21.05 0.49
CA VAL A 101 -25.29 19.74 0.71
C VAL A 101 -26.56 19.60 -0.10
N VAL A 102 -26.65 18.50 -0.85
CA VAL A 102 -27.85 18.09 -1.58
C VAL A 102 -28.54 16.98 -0.79
N PHE A 103 -29.77 17.21 -0.36
CA PHE A 103 -30.57 16.22 0.36
C PHE A 103 -32.02 16.26 -0.09
N GLY A 104 -32.79 15.22 0.19
CA GLY A 104 -34.15 15.15 -0.34
C GLY A 104 -34.90 13.89 -0.01
N LYS A 105 -36.08 13.77 -0.61
CA LYS A 105 -37.00 12.65 -0.42
C LYS A 105 -37.52 12.09 -1.73
N VAL A 106 -37.67 10.78 -1.76
CA VAL A 106 -38.29 10.01 -2.83
C VAL A 106 -39.67 9.56 -2.38
N LEU A 107 -40.68 9.88 -3.18
CA LEU A 107 -42.09 9.65 -2.89
C LEU A 107 -42.75 8.93 -4.07
N ARG A 108 -43.69 8.02 -3.77
CA ARG A 108 -44.63 7.53 -4.78
C ARG A 108 -45.65 8.62 -5.11
N ALA A 109 -45.83 8.90 -6.40
CA ALA A 109 -46.84 9.81 -6.92
C ALA A 109 -48.00 9.02 -7.56
N ARG A 110 -49.02 9.73 -8.08
CA ARG A 110 -50.18 9.10 -8.71
C ARG A 110 -49.78 8.32 -9.95
N GLY A 111 -50.40 7.15 -10.16
CA GLY A 111 -50.17 6.31 -11.32
C GLY A 111 -48.76 5.72 -11.38
N ASN A 112 -48.22 5.22 -10.26
CA ASN A 112 -46.86 4.65 -10.15
C ASN A 112 -45.69 5.56 -10.56
N ALA A 113 -45.92 6.85 -10.82
CA ALA A 113 -44.83 7.79 -10.99
C ALA A 113 -44.01 7.93 -9.70
N VAL A 114 -42.74 8.27 -9.83
CA VAL A 114 -41.86 8.60 -8.70
C VAL A 114 -41.58 10.10 -8.72
N ARG A 115 -41.75 10.73 -7.57
CA ARG A 115 -41.39 12.14 -7.34
C ARG A 115 -40.17 12.20 -6.44
N VAL A 116 -39.20 13.01 -6.82
CA VAL A 116 -38.02 13.31 -6.02
C VAL A 116 -38.00 14.81 -5.73
N ASP A 117 -38.11 15.16 -4.45
CA ASP A 117 -38.01 16.53 -3.96
C ASP A 117 -36.60 16.71 -3.36
N VAL A 118 -35.84 17.68 -3.86
CA VAL A 118 -34.43 17.91 -3.51
C VAL A 118 -34.21 19.34 -3.07
N THR A 119 -33.39 19.51 -2.05
CA THR A 119 -32.97 20.79 -1.51
C THR A 119 -31.45 20.91 -1.61
N VAL A 120 -30.98 22.04 -2.12
CA VAL A 120 -29.56 22.43 -2.11
C VAL A 120 -29.33 23.43 -0.99
N LEU A 121 -28.48 23.09 -0.04
CA LEU A 121 -28.18 23.90 1.14
C LEU A 121 -26.77 24.51 1.03
N ASP A 122 -26.64 25.81 1.31
CA ASP A 122 -25.37 26.46 1.64
C ASP A 122 -25.08 26.24 3.13
N VAL A 123 -23.99 25.55 3.43
CA VAL A 123 -23.64 25.11 4.78
C VAL A 123 -23.11 26.27 5.64
N ALA A 124 -22.45 27.25 5.01
CA ALA A 124 -21.89 28.40 5.70
C ALA A 124 -23.00 29.33 6.20
N ARG A 125 -24.02 29.55 5.37
CA ARG A 125 -25.17 30.41 5.68
C ARG A 125 -26.31 29.66 6.38
N GLY A 126 -26.35 28.33 6.24
CA GLY A 126 -27.48 27.51 6.70
C GLY A 126 -28.76 27.78 5.90
N GLU A 127 -28.62 28.28 4.67
CA GLU A 127 -29.71 28.74 3.81
C GLU A 127 -29.93 27.79 2.65
N VAL A 128 -31.20 27.67 2.23
CA VAL A 128 -31.55 26.91 1.03
C VAL A 128 -31.23 27.77 -0.19
N VAL A 129 -30.33 27.26 -1.02
CA VAL A 129 -29.93 27.88 -2.29
C VAL A 129 -30.99 27.62 -3.35
N ASP A 130 -31.53 26.40 -3.37
CA ASP A 130 -32.52 25.99 -4.38
C ASP A 130 -33.34 24.77 -3.91
N GLU A 131 -34.52 24.62 -4.51
CA GLU A 131 -35.39 23.46 -4.36
C GLU A 131 -35.80 22.91 -5.73
N VAL A 132 -35.40 21.67 -6.00
CA VAL A 132 -35.63 21.00 -7.28
C VAL A 132 -36.67 19.90 -7.08
N GLN A 133 -37.68 19.87 -7.94
CA GLN A 133 -38.67 18.80 -7.96
C GLN A 133 -38.65 18.08 -9.31
N ILE A 134 -38.36 16.78 -9.30
CA ILE A 134 -38.41 15.91 -10.48
C ILE A 134 -39.56 14.93 -10.31
N THR A 135 -40.39 14.77 -11.34
CA THR A 135 -41.44 13.74 -11.39
C THR A 135 -41.27 12.94 -12.66
N SER A 136 -41.21 11.62 -12.55
CA SER A 136 -41.08 10.75 -13.72
C SER A 136 -42.31 10.86 -14.64
N THR A 137 -42.08 10.84 -15.95
CA THR A 137 -43.09 11.13 -16.98
C THR A 137 -44.07 9.99 -17.25
N GLY A 138 -43.89 8.80 -16.67
CA GLY A 138 -44.82 7.69 -16.82
C GLY A 138 -44.61 6.50 -15.89
N ALA A 139 -45.67 5.71 -15.74
CA ALA A 139 -45.81 4.48 -14.98
C ALA A 139 -45.12 3.28 -15.68
N ASP A 140 -43.87 3.40 -16.13
CA ASP A 140 -43.22 2.24 -16.75
C ASP A 140 -43.11 1.08 -15.75
N GLU A 141 -43.40 -0.14 -16.18
CA GLU A 141 -43.26 -1.37 -15.38
C GLU A 141 -41.79 -1.72 -15.09
N ASP A 142 -40.83 -0.95 -15.62
CA ASP A 142 -39.39 -1.09 -15.35
C ASP A 142 -38.88 0.06 -14.46
N PRO A 143 -38.79 -0.15 -13.13
CA PRO A 143 -38.25 0.82 -12.18
C PRO A 143 -36.81 1.26 -12.50
N GLY A 144 -36.03 0.47 -13.25
CA GLY A 144 -34.69 0.86 -13.69
C GLY A 144 -34.72 2.04 -14.68
N ARG A 145 -35.70 2.06 -15.59
CA ARG A 145 -35.89 3.17 -16.54
C ARG A 145 -36.42 4.42 -15.86
N VAL A 146 -37.25 4.27 -14.83
CA VAL A 146 -37.72 5.42 -14.03
C VAL A 146 -36.55 6.03 -13.25
N LEU A 147 -35.69 5.20 -12.64
CA LEU A 147 -34.49 5.66 -11.94
C LEU A 147 -33.55 6.43 -12.89
N ALA A 148 -33.43 5.97 -14.14
CA ALA A 148 -32.68 6.64 -15.19
C ALA A 148 -33.10 8.08 -15.42
N GLU A 149 -34.38 8.22 -15.76
CA GLU A 149 -35.00 9.47 -16.14
C GLU A 149 -34.89 10.46 -14.99
N VAL A 150 -35.18 9.99 -13.78
CA VAL A 150 -35.07 10.79 -12.56
C VAL A 150 -33.63 11.21 -12.31
N SER A 151 -32.67 10.30 -12.42
CA SER A 151 -31.25 10.61 -12.20
C SER A 151 -30.71 11.59 -13.24
N ASP A 152 -31.06 11.42 -14.52
CA ASP A 152 -30.65 12.31 -15.61
C ASP A 152 -31.22 13.72 -15.40
N SER A 153 -32.53 13.79 -15.14
CA SER A 153 -33.23 15.06 -14.90
C SER A 153 -32.71 15.77 -13.65
N LEU A 154 -32.48 15.02 -12.58
CA LEU A 154 -31.95 15.55 -11.32
C LEU A 154 -30.53 16.08 -11.50
N SER A 155 -29.66 15.34 -12.19
CA SER A 155 -28.28 15.79 -12.46
C SER A 155 -28.28 17.10 -13.25
N HIS A 156 -29.13 17.20 -14.28
CA HIS A 156 -29.24 18.42 -15.09
C HIS A 156 -29.75 19.60 -14.27
N ALA A 157 -30.79 19.40 -13.45
CA ALA A 157 -31.35 20.43 -12.60
C ALA A 157 -30.36 20.91 -11.53
N LEU A 158 -29.62 20.00 -10.90
CA LEU A 158 -28.58 20.37 -9.93
C LEU A 158 -27.43 21.14 -10.59
N LEU A 159 -26.98 20.76 -11.78
CA LEU A 159 -25.96 21.53 -12.52
C LEU A 159 -26.44 22.94 -12.88
N ALA A 160 -27.71 23.09 -13.25
CA ALA A 160 -28.31 24.41 -13.48
C ALA A 160 -28.38 25.23 -12.19
N SER A 161 -28.75 24.59 -11.07
CA SER A 161 -28.79 25.18 -9.73
C SER A 161 -27.43 25.73 -9.32
N PHE A 162 -26.38 24.90 -9.41
CA PHE A 162 -25.01 25.33 -9.10
C PHE A 162 -24.44 26.32 -10.11
N GLY A 163 -24.83 26.22 -11.38
CA GLY A 163 -24.43 27.13 -12.46
C GLY A 163 -24.83 28.59 -12.23
N ALA A 164 -25.86 28.85 -11.42
CA ALA A 164 -26.27 30.19 -11.01
C ALA A 164 -25.34 30.81 -9.95
N THR A 165 -24.58 29.98 -9.24
CA THR A 165 -23.68 30.37 -8.13
C THR A 165 -22.20 30.18 -8.43
N VAL A 166 -21.86 29.27 -9.35
CA VAL A 166 -20.49 28.88 -9.75
C VAL A 166 -20.46 28.75 -11.28
N PRO A 167 -19.47 29.31 -12.00
CA PRO A 167 -19.39 29.14 -13.46
C PRO A 167 -19.09 27.66 -13.82
N VAL A 168 -20.12 26.89 -14.12
CA VAL A 168 -20.01 25.46 -14.46
C VAL A 168 -19.67 25.29 -15.95
N ALA A 169 -18.63 24.51 -16.27
CA ALA A 169 -18.29 24.16 -17.64
C ALA A 169 -19.30 23.15 -18.25
N ALA A 170 -19.55 23.23 -19.55
CA ALA A 170 -20.44 22.30 -20.24
C ALA A 170 -19.90 20.85 -20.19
N THR A 171 -20.66 19.93 -19.57
CA THR A 171 -20.30 18.51 -19.47
C THR A 171 -20.85 17.71 -20.66
N ARG A 172 -20.10 16.70 -21.12
CA ARG A 172 -20.66 15.67 -22.01
C ARG A 172 -21.42 14.67 -21.14
N HIS A 173 -22.60 14.25 -21.56
CA HIS A 173 -23.35 13.17 -20.88
C HIS A 173 -22.50 11.89 -20.86
N ALA A 174 -21.82 11.62 -19.75
CA ALA A 174 -21.06 10.39 -19.56
C ALA A 174 -22.01 9.21 -19.30
N ALA A 175 -21.72 8.05 -19.90
CA ALA A 175 -22.49 6.84 -19.66
C ALA A 175 -22.17 6.32 -18.25
N PHE A 176 -23.18 5.81 -17.52
CA PHE A 176 -23.01 5.28 -16.18
C PHE A 176 -22.29 3.92 -16.22
N GLY A 177 -20.96 3.92 -16.30
CA GLY A 177 -20.14 2.74 -15.96
C GLY A 177 -20.18 1.53 -16.91
N CYS A 178 -21.26 1.40 -17.68
CA CYS A 178 -21.51 0.34 -18.63
C CYS A 178 -21.66 0.92 -20.04
N ALA A 179 -21.07 0.23 -21.02
CA ALA A 179 -21.12 0.65 -22.40
C ALA A 179 -22.51 0.36 -22.95
N THR A 180 -23.38 1.38 -22.91
CA THR A 180 -24.73 1.50 -23.47
C THR A 180 -25.83 1.60 -22.41
N SER A 181 -26.88 2.27 -22.83
CA SER A 181 -28.14 2.67 -22.20
C SER A 181 -28.96 1.56 -21.51
N SER A 182 -28.35 0.43 -21.12
CA SER A 182 -29.02 -0.73 -20.52
C SER A 182 -29.18 -0.55 -19.01
N TRP A 183 -30.24 0.14 -18.61
CA TRP A 183 -30.65 0.24 -17.20
C TRP A 183 -30.80 -1.10 -16.46
N PRO A 184 -31.22 -2.20 -17.12
CA PRO A 184 -31.19 -3.50 -16.47
C PRO A 184 -29.77 -3.94 -16.03
N ALA A 185 -28.71 -3.54 -16.73
CA ALA A 185 -27.33 -3.79 -16.30
C ALA A 185 -26.93 -2.88 -15.13
N VAL A 186 -27.26 -1.58 -15.22
CA VAL A 186 -27.00 -0.60 -14.15
C VAL A 186 -27.70 -1.00 -12.85
N ALA A 187 -28.96 -1.42 -12.89
CA ALA A 187 -29.70 -1.87 -11.71
C ALA A 187 -29.05 -3.09 -11.03
N ARG A 188 -28.54 -4.03 -11.82
CA ARG A 188 -27.80 -5.20 -11.30
C ARG A 188 -26.44 -4.81 -10.72
N TYR A 189 -25.74 -3.87 -11.35
CA TYR A 189 -24.52 -3.30 -10.83
C TYR A 189 -24.76 -2.61 -9.48
N LEU A 190 -25.76 -1.73 -9.38
CA LEU A 190 -26.12 -1.03 -8.14
C LEU A 190 -26.55 -2.00 -7.03
N HIS A 191 -27.24 -3.08 -7.38
CA HIS A 191 -27.52 -4.16 -6.43
C HIS A 191 -26.21 -4.82 -5.92
N GLY A 192 -25.24 -5.04 -6.80
CA GLY A 192 -23.90 -5.51 -6.41
C GLY A 192 -23.18 -4.53 -5.48
N GLU A 193 -23.29 -3.22 -5.74
CA GLU A 193 -22.72 -2.17 -4.90
C GLU A 193 -23.24 -2.22 -3.46
N GLN A 194 -24.51 -2.61 -3.24
CA GLN A 194 -25.06 -2.77 -1.89
C GLN A 194 -24.39 -3.91 -1.11
N PHE A 195 -24.14 -5.03 -1.78
CA PHE A 195 -23.41 -6.15 -1.20
C PHE A 195 -21.93 -5.81 -0.98
N TYR A 196 -21.32 -5.14 -1.96
CA TYR A 196 -19.92 -4.72 -1.92
C TYR A 196 -19.63 -3.81 -0.73
N ARG A 197 -20.49 -2.82 -0.46
CA ARG A 197 -20.37 -1.92 0.71
C ARG A 197 -20.43 -2.65 2.06
N ARG A 198 -21.10 -3.81 2.11
CA ARG A 198 -21.23 -4.65 3.31
C ARG A 198 -20.22 -5.79 3.35
N THR A 199 -19.20 -5.74 2.48
CA THR A 199 -18.17 -6.77 2.29
C THR A 199 -18.75 -8.16 2.02
N GLN A 200 -19.95 -8.24 1.42
CA GLN A 200 -20.61 -9.49 1.04
C GLN A 200 -20.14 -9.89 -0.37
N TRP A 201 -18.88 -10.32 -0.46
CA TRP A 201 -18.18 -10.49 -1.74
C TRP A 201 -18.85 -11.48 -2.70
N ASP A 202 -19.35 -12.62 -2.21
CA ASP A 202 -20.04 -13.63 -3.04
C ASP A 202 -21.31 -13.09 -3.73
N SER A 203 -22.13 -12.40 -2.94
CA SER A 203 -23.37 -11.78 -3.43
C SER A 203 -23.08 -10.62 -4.38
N ALA A 204 -22.05 -9.82 -4.08
CA ALA A 204 -21.60 -8.75 -4.95
C ALA A 204 -21.12 -9.29 -6.31
N ILE A 205 -20.23 -10.29 -6.32
CA ILE A 205 -19.72 -10.93 -7.54
C ILE A 205 -20.88 -11.50 -8.37
N THR A 206 -21.84 -12.17 -7.74
CA THR A 206 -23.02 -12.71 -8.43
C THR A 206 -23.84 -11.61 -9.11
N ALA A 207 -24.10 -10.50 -8.42
CA ALA A 207 -24.84 -9.37 -8.97
C ALA A 207 -24.09 -8.68 -10.13
N TYR A 208 -22.77 -8.48 -10.00
CA TYR A 208 -21.95 -7.92 -11.08
C TYR A 208 -21.86 -8.83 -12.30
N ARG A 209 -21.77 -10.16 -12.11
CA ARG A 209 -21.84 -11.12 -13.22
C ARG A 209 -23.18 -11.04 -13.94
N ALA A 210 -24.28 -10.83 -13.20
CA ALA A 210 -25.59 -10.62 -13.80
C ALA A 210 -25.64 -9.30 -14.60
N ALA A 211 -24.95 -8.25 -14.15
CA ALA A 211 -24.81 -7.01 -14.94
C ALA A 211 -24.06 -7.28 -16.26
N ILE A 212 -22.93 -8.00 -16.20
CA ILE A 212 -22.13 -8.38 -17.39
C ILE A 212 -22.92 -9.27 -18.35
N ALA A 213 -23.77 -10.17 -17.84
CA ALA A 213 -24.61 -11.02 -18.68
C ALA A 213 -25.66 -10.24 -19.48
N VAL A 214 -26.05 -9.05 -19.00
CA VAL A 214 -26.98 -8.14 -19.68
C VAL A 214 -26.24 -7.18 -20.60
N ASP A 215 -25.10 -6.65 -20.14
CA ASP A 215 -24.23 -5.77 -20.91
C ASP A 215 -22.77 -6.19 -20.70
N SER A 216 -22.23 -6.90 -21.69
CA SER A 216 -20.85 -7.38 -21.67
C SER A 216 -19.83 -6.25 -21.77
N GLY A 217 -20.26 -5.02 -22.08
CA GLY A 217 -19.46 -3.81 -22.07
C GLY A 217 -19.40 -3.12 -20.70
N CYS A 218 -19.96 -3.71 -19.63
CA CYS A 218 -19.97 -3.07 -18.32
C CYS A 218 -18.61 -3.08 -17.59
N ALA A 219 -17.73 -2.13 -17.93
CA ALA A 219 -16.38 -1.99 -17.38
C ALA A 219 -16.34 -1.93 -15.84
N LEU A 220 -17.25 -1.16 -15.22
CA LEU A 220 -17.28 -1.04 -13.75
C LEU A 220 -17.66 -2.35 -13.05
N ALA A 221 -18.47 -3.20 -13.69
CA ALA A 221 -18.80 -4.52 -13.14
C ALA A 221 -17.58 -5.45 -13.15
N TYR A 222 -16.80 -5.49 -14.24
CA TYR A 222 -15.54 -6.25 -14.27
C TYR A 222 -14.57 -5.75 -13.19
N ARG A 223 -14.40 -4.43 -13.08
CA ARG A 223 -13.56 -3.79 -12.04
C ARG A 223 -13.99 -4.21 -10.64
N ARG A 224 -15.28 -4.11 -10.30
CA ARG A 224 -15.77 -4.48 -8.96
C ARG A 224 -15.64 -5.98 -8.67
N ILE A 225 -15.78 -6.85 -9.68
CA ILE A 225 -15.49 -8.28 -9.51
C ILE A 225 -14.01 -8.50 -9.20
N ALA A 226 -13.10 -7.85 -9.92
CA ALA A 226 -11.66 -7.95 -9.64
C ALA A 226 -11.35 -7.59 -8.19
N ILE A 227 -11.86 -6.45 -7.72
CA ILE A 227 -11.66 -6.01 -6.33
C ILE A 227 -12.29 -7.00 -5.34
N ALA A 228 -13.54 -7.43 -5.56
CA ALA A 228 -14.19 -8.38 -4.65
C ALA A 228 -13.46 -9.74 -4.60
N LEU A 229 -12.89 -10.20 -5.72
CA LEU A 229 -12.07 -11.41 -5.78
C LEU A 229 -10.72 -11.23 -5.08
N SER A 230 -10.06 -10.08 -5.25
CA SER A 230 -8.78 -9.82 -4.56
C SER A 230 -8.95 -9.81 -3.04
N TRP A 231 -10.07 -9.32 -2.51
CA TRP A 231 -10.39 -9.37 -1.07
C TRP A 231 -10.73 -10.77 -0.54
N ARG A 232 -11.05 -11.72 -1.42
CA ARG A 232 -11.31 -13.12 -1.04
C ARG A 232 -10.08 -14.02 -1.15
N GLY A 233 -9.09 -13.61 -1.93
CA GLY A 233 -7.94 -14.43 -2.29
C GLY A 233 -6.69 -13.59 -2.44
N TYR A 234 -5.90 -13.89 -3.46
CA TYR A 234 -4.70 -13.12 -3.77
C TYR A 234 -4.97 -12.15 -4.92
N ALA A 235 -4.55 -10.90 -4.78
CA ALA A 235 -4.71 -9.88 -5.82
C ALA A 235 -3.99 -10.24 -7.14
N SER A 236 -2.96 -11.09 -7.07
CA SER A 236 -2.21 -11.60 -8.23
C SER A 236 -2.80 -12.87 -8.84
N ASP A 237 -3.95 -13.37 -8.35
CA ASP A 237 -4.61 -14.50 -8.98
C ASP A 237 -4.98 -14.17 -10.43
N SER A 238 -4.61 -15.06 -11.35
CA SER A 238 -4.93 -14.99 -12.78
C SER A 238 -6.38 -14.56 -13.08
N ILE A 239 -7.37 -15.01 -12.27
CA ILE A 239 -8.76 -14.62 -12.47
C ILE A 239 -8.99 -13.13 -12.16
N VAL A 240 -8.34 -12.60 -11.11
CA VAL A 240 -8.39 -11.18 -10.74
C VAL A 240 -7.78 -10.35 -11.86
N LEU A 241 -6.58 -10.72 -12.31
CA LEU A 241 -5.87 -10.02 -13.40
C LEU A 241 -6.70 -10.01 -14.69
N ALA A 242 -7.33 -11.13 -15.03
CA ALA A 242 -8.22 -11.21 -16.19
C ALA A 242 -9.41 -10.25 -16.09
N TYR A 243 -10.06 -10.13 -14.93
CA TYR A 243 -11.15 -9.16 -14.72
C TYR A 243 -10.66 -7.70 -14.80
N GLN A 244 -9.45 -7.38 -14.32
CA GLN A 244 -8.86 -6.05 -14.45
C GLN A 244 -8.57 -5.69 -15.92
N LEU A 245 -8.01 -6.63 -16.69
CA LEU A 245 -7.76 -6.45 -18.13
C LEU A 245 -9.06 -6.30 -18.91
N LEU A 246 -10.10 -7.08 -18.58
CA LEU A 246 -11.42 -6.95 -19.19
C LEU A 246 -12.06 -5.61 -18.89
N ALA A 247 -11.95 -5.11 -17.65
CA ALA A 247 -12.39 -3.74 -17.32
C ALA A 247 -11.69 -2.71 -18.22
N GLY A 248 -10.37 -2.83 -18.39
CA GLY A 248 -9.57 -1.99 -19.29
C GLY A 248 -10.02 -2.08 -20.76
N ALA A 249 -10.30 -3.28 -21.27
CA ALA A 249 -10.77 -3.50 -22.64
C ALA A 249 -12.12 -2.82 -22.91
N HIS A 250 -12.95 -2.67 -21.87
CA HIS A 250 -14.26 -2.01 -21.92
C HIS A 250 -14.24 -0.55 -21.44
N ASN A 251 -13.07 0.04 -21.17
CA ASN A 251 -12.93 1.42 -20.71
C ASN A 251 -13.27 2.44 -21.82
N ARG A 252 -14.57 2.65 -22.08
CA ARG A 252 -15.09 3.55 -23.12
C ARG A 252 -16.33 4.28 -22.63
N GLY A 253 -16.38 5.60 -22.84
CA GLY A 253 -17.55 6.43 -22.50
C GLY A 253 -17.78 6.64 -21.00
N LEU A 254 -16.84 6.20 -20.14
CA LEU A 254 -16.87 6.44 -18.69
C LEU A 254 -16.57 7.91 -18.36
N PRO A 255 -17.10 8.44 -17.24
CA PRO A 255 -16.61 9.67 -16.66
C PRO A 255 -15.07 9.60 -16.49
N PRO A 256 -14.32 10.70 -16.65
CA PRO A 256 -12.86 10.62 -16.66
C PRO A 256 -12.29 10.06 -15.35
N ARG A 257 -12.95 10.29 -14.21
CA ARG A 257 -12.63 9.70 -12.90
C ARG A 257 -12.59 8.18 -12.95
N ASP A 258 -13.68 7.56 -13.40
CA ASP A 258 -13.80 6.11 -13.49
C ASP A 258 -12.90 5.53 -14.57
N SER A 259 -12.71 6.25 -15.68
CA SER A 259 -11.80 5.85 -16.74
C SER A 259 -10.34 5.76 -16.25
N LEU A 260 -9.89 6.69 -15.41
CA LEU A 260 -8.55 6.68 -14.83
C LEU A 260 -8.36 5.51 -13.85
N LEU A 261 -9.36 5.19 -13.02
CA LEU A 261 -9.29 4.05 -12.10
C LEU A 261 -9.34 2.70 -12.82
N VAL A 262 -10.17 2.57 -13.87
CA VAL A 262 -10.17 1.37 -14.72
C VAL A 262 -8.81 1.23 -15.45
N LEU A 263 -8.23 2.34 -15.90
CA LEU A 263 -6.90 2.34 -16.50
C LEU A 263 -5.83 1.92 -15.48
N SER A 264 -5.87 2.42 -14.24
CA SER A 264 -4.91 2.03 -13.20
C SER A 264 -5.02 0.55 -12.85
N ASP A 265 -6.23 -0.01 -12.80
CA ASP A 265 -6.42 -1.44 -12.53
C ASP A 265 -5.89 -2.31 -13.68
N SER A 266 -6.13 -1.90 -14.93
CA SER A 266 -5.60 -2.59 -16.12
C SER A 266 -4.07 -2.49 -16.20
N LEU A 267 -3.47 -1.35 -15.84
CA LEU A 267 -2.03 -1.20 -15.75
C LEU A 267 -1.46 -2.06 -14.62
N THR A 268 -2.12 -2.13 -13.46
CA THR A 268 -1.75 -3.03 -12.35
C THR A 268 -1.74 -4.49 -12.80
N ALA A 269 -2.72 -4.91 -13.59
CA ALA A 269 -2.75 -6.26 -14.14
C ALA A 269 -1.54 -6.53 -15.05
N GLY A 270 -1.25 -5.60 -15.97
CA GLY A 270 -0.08 -5.70 -16.85
C GLY A 270 1.24 -5.72 -16.08
N VAL A 271 1.38 -4.92 -15.02
CA VAL A 271 2.57 -4.93 -14.15
C VAL A 271 2.74 -6.30 -13.47
N ASN A 272 1.67 -6.89 -12.95
CA ASN A 272 1.73 -8.24 -12.36
C ASN A 272 2.13 -9.30 -13.39
N GLU A 273 1.51 -9.30 -14.58
CA GLU A 273 1.85 -10.25 -15.64
C GLU A 273 3.32 -10.15 -16.05
N LEU A 274 3.85 -8.93 -16.21
CA LEU A 274 5.25 -8.72 -16.57
C LEU A 274 6.22 -9.05 -15.44
N PHE A 275 5.84 -8.88 -14.17
CA PHE A 275 6.68 -9.24 -13.02
C PHE A 275 6.93 -10.76 -12.93
N GLU A 276 5.97 -11.56 -13.38
CA GLU A 276 6.08 -13.02 -13.43
C GLU A 276 6.65 -13.54 -14.76
N ALA A 277 6.58 -12.74 -15.82
CA ALA A 277 7.04 -13.12 -17.15
C ALA A 277 8.57 -13.25 -17.23
N ARG A 278 9.05 -14.45 -17.57
CA ARG A 278 10.49 -14.72 -17.74
C ARG A 278 11.07 -14.16 -19.04
N ASP A 279 10.24 -13.94 -20.04
CA ASP A 279 10.64 -13.50 -21.38
C ASP A 279 10.22 -12.07 -21.70
N ALA A 280 9.73 -11.31 -20.70
CA ALA A 280 9.38 -9.91 -20.85
C ALA A 280 10.59 -8.98 -20.60
N PRO A 281 10.84 -7.98 -21.48
CA PRO A 281 11.84 -6.95 -21.21
C PRO A 281 11.54 -6.22 -19.90
N ALA A 282 12.57 -6.05 -19.06
CA ALA A 282 12.44 -5.32 -17.80
C ALA A 282 12.12 -3.83 -18.06
N SER A 283 12.59 -3.30 -19.19
CA SER A 283 12.27 -1.94 -19.61
C SER A 283 10.76 -1.73 -19.79
N THR A 284 10.05 -2.71 -20.36
CA THR A 284 8.59 -2.70 -20.51
C THR A 284 7.89 -2.75 -19.16
N TYR A 285 8.36 -3.59 -18.24
CA TYR A 285 7.84 -3.65 -16.86
C TYR A 285 7.93 -2.27 -16.18
N TRP A 286 9.11 -1.65 -16.19
CA TRP A 286 9.30 -0.34 -15.56
C TRP A 286 8.52 0.77 -16.24
N ALA A 287 8.37 0.73 -17.57
CA ALA A 287 7.53 1.67 -18.29
C ALA A 287 6.06 1.59 -17.85
N LEU A 288 5.53 0.38 -17.60
CA LEU A 288 4.17 0.22 -17.06
C LEU A 288 4.06 0.71 -15.61
N VAL A 289 5.06 0.43 -14.75
CA VAL A 289 5.07 0.93 -13.36
C VAL A 289 5.03 2.46 -13.32
N HIS A 290 5.87 3.13 -14.12
CA HIS A 290 5.87 4.59 -14.20
C HIS A 290 4.54 5.13 -14.72
N ARG A 291 3.96 4.50 -15.75
CA ARG A 291 2.67 4.90 -16.29
C ARG A 291 1.55 4.72 -15.27
N LEU A 292 1.56 3.64 -14.49
CA LEU A 292 0.58 3.38 -13.43
C LEU A 292 0.60 4.49 -12.37
N ILE A 293 1.78 4.79 -11.82
CA ILE A 293 1.93 5.82 -10.79
C ILE A 293 1.55 7.20 -11.34
N ALA A 294 2.03 7.56 -12.53
CA ALA A 294 1.72 8.87 -13.15
C ALA A 294 0.21 9.04 -13.42
N THR A 295 -0.49 7.97 -13.83
CA THR A 295 -1.95 7.98 -14.04
C THR A 295 -2.69 8.28 -12.74
N LEU A 296 -2.26 7.66 -11.63
CA LEU A 296 -2.88 7.85 -10.32
C LEU A 296 -2.52 9.19 -9.68
N GLU A 297 -1.33 9.72 -9.94
CA GLU A 297 -0.97 11.08 -9.53
C GLU A 297 -1.79 12.12 -10.28
N GLU A 298 -2.02 11.94 -11.59
CA GLU A 298 -2.94 12.78 -12.35
C GLU A 298 -4.37 12.70 -11.80
N ALA A 299 -4.87 11.49 -11.55
CA ALA A 299 -6.17 11.28 -10.94
C ALA A 299 -6.28 12.01 -9.60
N SER A 300 -5.27 11.91 -8.72
CA SER A 300 -5.28 12.57 -7.40
C SER A 300 -5.27 14.09 -7.49
N ARG A 301 -4.63 14.67 -8.51
CA ARG A 301 -4.68 16.13 -8.77
C ARG A 301 -6.04 16.58 -9.29
N LYS A 302 -6.68 15.77 -10.14
CA LYS A 302 -7.99 16.10 -10.72
C LYS A 302 -9.14 15.87 -9.74
N TYR A 303 -9.01 14.88 -8.86
CA TYR A 303 -10.02 14.46 -7.90
C TYR A 303 -9.46 14.42 -6.47
N PRO A 304 -9.01 15.57 -5.91
CA PRO A 304 -8.36 15.61 -4.59
C PRO A 304 -9.30 15.23 -3.43
N GLY A 305 -10.62 15.28 -3.64
CA GLY A 305 -11.65 14.88 -2.66
C GLY A 305 -12.03 13.39 -2.70
N ASP A 306 -11.40 12.59 -3.56
CA ASP A 306 -11.80 11.19 -3.76
C ASP A 306 -10.91 10.20 -3.01
N ALA A 307 -11.47 9.60 -1.96
CA ALA A 307 -10.78 8.62 -1.13
C ALA A 307 -10.31 7.37 -1.90
N GLU A 308 -11.04 6.93 -2.93
CA GLU A 308 -10.70 5.74 -3.72
C GLU A 308 -9.50 6.02 -4.66
N VAL A 309 -9.40 7.25 -5.18
CA VAL A 309 -8.25 7.69 -5.98
C VAL A 309 -6.98 7.72 -5.13
N TRP A 310 -7.06 8.32 -3.95
CA TRP A 310 -5.92 8.36 -3.01
C TRP A 310 -5.52 6.97 -2.51
N TYR A 311 -6.50 6.11 -2.22
CA TYR A 311 -6.26 4.71 -1.88
C TYR A 311 -5.54 3.99 -3.03
N ALA A 312 -6.02 4.10 -4.28
CA ALA A 312 -5.39 3.45 -5.43
C ALA A 312 -3.95 3.96 -5.66
N LEU A 313 -3.69 5.26 -5.48
CA LEU A 313 -2.33 5.81 -5.49
C LEU A 313 -1.47 5.20 -4.37
N GLY A 314 -2.03 5.09 -3.16
CA GLY A 314 -1.42 4.39 -2.03
C GLY A 314 -1.05 2.95 -2.35
N GLU A 315 -1.95 2.17 -2.92
CA GLU A 315 -1.72 0.77 -3.35
C GLU A 315 -0.62 0.67 -4.41
N ALA A 316 -0.69 1.52 -5.45
CA ALA A 316 0.28 1.48 -6.54
C ALA A 316 1.69 1.85 -6.04
N ARG A 317 1.77 2.90 -5.23
CA ARG A 317 3.00 3.27 -4.52
C ARG A 317 3.43 2.15 -3.58
N HIS A 318 2.49 1.49 -2.89
CA HIS A 318 2.76 0.41 -1.96
C HIS A 318 3.45 -0.76 -2.64
N HIS A 319 2.88 -1.26 -3.73
CA HIS A 319 3.31 -2.51 -4.35
C HIS A 319 4.38 -2.29 -5.42
N TRP A 320 4.40 -1.13 -6.09
CA TRP A 320 5.21 -0.91 -7.30
C TRP A 320 6.13 0.30 -7.21
N GLY A 321 6.01 1.14 -6.18
CA GLY A 321 6.83 2.34 -5.97
C GLY A 321 8.28 2.07 -5.56
N TRP A 322 8.86 0.93 -5.88
CA TRP A 322 10.22 0.56 -5.52
C TRP A 322 11.19 0.72 -6.72
N GLY A 323 12.50 0.67 -6.47
CA GLY A 323 13.49 0.74 -7.54
C GLY A 323 13.47 2.06 -8.31
N PRO A 324 13.49 2.05 -9.66
CA PRO A 324 13.37 3.25 -10.50
C PRO A 324 12.13 4.11 -10.24
N ALA A 325 11.05 3.54 -9.67
CA ALA A 325 9.87 4.32 -9.27
C ALA A 325 10.09 5.17 -8.01
N SER A 326 11.05 4.79 -7.16
CA SER A 326 11.63 5.60 -6.07
C SER A 326 10.63 6.31 -5.15
N THR A 327 9.56 5.63 -4.75
CA THR A 327 8.60 6.15 -3.76
C THR A 327 9.06 5.88 -2.34
N THR A 328 9.02 6.90 -1.49
CA THR A 328 9.40 6.81 -0.07
C THR A 328 8.26 6.33 0.82
N PRO A 329 8.51 5.64 1.97
CA PRO A 329 7.49 5.26 2.96
C PRO A 329 6.53 6.40 3.33
N ARG A 330 7.03 7.64 3.41
CA ARG A 330 6.27 8.84 3.70
C ARG A 330 5.25 9.17 2.61
N GLU A 331 5.60 9.02 1.34
CA GLU A 331 4.68 9.29 0.21
C GLU A 331 3.57 8.25 0.09
N ILE A 332 3.80 7.00 0.52
CA ILE A 332 2.75 5.97 0.60
C ILE A 332 1.80 6.29 1.76
N LEU A 333 2.35 6.53 2.95
CA LEU A 333 1.53 6.92 4.11
C LEU A 333 0.75 8.20 3.82
N GLY A 334 1.35 9.18 3.14
CA GLY A 334 0.68 10.41 2.74
C GLY A 334 -0.53 10.17 1.83
N ALA A 335 -0.44 9.24 0.87
CA ALA A 335 -1.58 8.90 0.02
C ALA A 335 -2.71 8.21 0.80
N PHE A 336 -2.39 7.30 1.72
CA PHE A 336 -3.40 6.67 2.56
C PHE A 336 -3.99 7.62 3.63
N ASP A 337 -3.17 8.47 4.25
CA ASP A 337 -3.60 9.50 5.19
C ASP A 337 -4.60 10.45 4.51
N GLU A 338 -4.34 10.79 3.25
CA GLU A 338 -5.26 11.59 2.44
C GLU A 338 -6.54 10.83 2.11
N ALA A 339 -6.46 9.54 1.74
CA ALA A 339 -7.66 8.70 1.55
C ALA A 339 -8.53 8.64 2.82
N ILE A 340 -7.91 8.47 3.99
CA ILE A 340 -8.57 8.46 5.30
C ILE A 340 -9.16 9.84 5.63
N ARG A 341 -8.47 10.92 5.27
CA ARG A 341 -8.95 12.29 5.47
C ARG A 341 -10.22 12.55 4.67
N GLN A 342 -10.29 12.06 3.43
CA GLN A 342 -11.48 12.19 2.58
C GLN A 342 -12.63 11.29 3.04
N ASP A 343 -12.34 10.06 3.46
CA ASP A 343 -13.32 9.14 4.02
C ASP A 343 -12.71 8.28 5.13
N SER A 344 -12.91 8.71 6.37
CA SER A 344 -12.43 7.95 7.54
C SER A 344 -13.17 6.62 7.72
N GLY A 345 -14.31 6.43 7.06
CA GLY A 345 -15.06 5.18 7.01
C GLY A 345 -14.51 4.17 6.00
N PHE A 346 -13.58 4.59 5.12
CA PHE A 346 -13.02 3.71 4.10
C PHE A 346 -11.97 2.77 4.69
N ALA A 347 -12.45 1.65 5.24
CA ALA A 347 -11.66 0.71 6.04
C ALA A 347 -10.41 0.15 5.32
N LEU A 348 -10.41 0.05 3.99
CA LEU A 348 -9.29 -0.50 3.22
C LEU A 348 -8.04 0.38 3.33
N SER A 349 -8.21 1.69 3.52
CA SER A 349 -7.13 2.67 3.60
C SER A 349 -6.28 2.56 4.87
N TYR A 350 -6.59 1.66 5.80
CA TYR A 350 -5.86 1.52 7.07
C TYR A 350 -4.89 0.33 7.12
N LEU A 351 -5.05 -0.69 6.28
CA LEU A 351 -4.27 -1.94 6.43
C LEU A 351 -2.78 -1.75 6.13
N HIS A 352 -2.43 -1.24 4.96
CA HIS A 352 -1.04 -0.94 4.61
C HIS A 352 -0.40 0.11 5.52
N PRO A 353 -1.11 1.17 5.95
CA PRO A 353 -0.57 2.07 6.95
C PRO A 353 -0.23 1.43 8.29
N ILE A 354 -0.95 0.41 8.77
CA ILE A 354 -0.57 -0.35 9.96
C ILE A 354 0.81 -0.99 9.74
N GLU A 355 0.98 -1.69 8.63
CA GLU A 355 2.23 -2.39 8.28
C GLU A 355 3.41 -1.42 8.16
N ILE A 356 3.24 -0.34 7.38
CA ILE A 356 4.29 0.66 7.16
C ILE A 356 4.60 1.40 8.47
N ALA A 357 3.59 1.75 9.27
CA ALA A 357 3.80 2.42 10.54
C ALA A 357 4.59 1.55 11.52
N LEU A 358 4.32 0.25 11.58
CA LEU A 358 5.10 -0.68 12.40
C LEU A 358 6.56 -0.78 11.92
N ALA A 359 6.79 -0.71 10.62
CA ALA A 359 8.12 -0.74 10.03
C ALA A 359 8.93 0.56 10.24
N GLU A 360 8.27 1.73 10.26
CA GLU A 360 8.96 3.03 10.35
C GLU A 360 8.95 3.64 11.76
N GLY A 361 7.81 3.61 12.45
CA GLY A 361 7.60 4.29 13.73
C GLY A 361 7.22 3.36 14.90
N GLY A 362 7.09 2.06 14.66
CA GLY A 362 6.74 1.07 15.67
C GLY A 362 5.28 1.14 16.13
N ALA A 363 5.02 0.58 17.32
CA ALA A 363 3.66 0.35 17.83
C ALA A 363 2.88 1.65 18.07
N ASP A 364 3.55 2.73 18.47
CA ASP A 364 2.91 4.01 18.78
C ASP A 364 2.33 4.66 17.53
N LEU A 365 3.11 4.71 16.43
CA LEU A 365 2.61 5.23 15.15
C LEU A 365 1.50 4.34 14.59
N ALA A 366 1.64 3.01 14.70
CA ALA A 366 0.66 2.07 14.17
C ALA A 366 -0.70 2.13 14.89
N ARG A 367 -0.70 2.46 16.20
CA ARG A 367 -1.92 2.50 17.02
C ARG A 367 -2.99 3.42 16.45
N ARG A 368 -2.62 4.55 15.84
CA ARG A 368 -3.59 5.48 15.22
C ARG A 368 -4.42 4.80 14.12
N TYR A 369 -3.75 3.99 13.28
CA TYR A 369 -4.39 3.29 12.17
C TYR A 369 -5.19 2.09 12.64
N VAL A 370 -4.70 1.34 13.62
CA VAL A 370 -5.43 0.24 14.26
C VAL A 370 -6.74 0.74 14.88
N VAL A 371 -6.69 1.84 15.64
CA VAL A 371 -7.88 2.46 16.25
C VAL A 371 -8.85 2.96 15.20
N GLY A 372 -8.36 3.69 14.18
CA GLY A 372 -9.19 4.19 13.08
C GLY A 372 -9.89 3.05 12.31
N TYR A 373 -9.16 1.99 11.97
CA TYR A 373 -9.73 0.81 11.32
C TYR A 373 -10.83 0.17 12.16
N LEU A 374 -10.59 -0.09 13.46
CA LEU A 374 -11.58 -0.73 14.32
C LEU A 374 -12.82 0.15 14.56
N ALA A 375 -12.68 1.48 14.50
CA ALA A 375 -13.80 2.42 14.58
C ALA A 375 -14.78 2.30 13.41
N THR A 376 -14.33 1.79 12.24
CA THR A 376 -15.21 1.49 11.09
C THR A 376 -16.13 0.28 11.31
N ARG A 377 -16.00 -0.41 12.46
CA ARG A 377 -16.71 -1.65 12.83
C ARG A 377 -16.58 -2.76 11.76
N PRO A 378 -15.36 -3.11 11.35
CA PRO A 378 -15.13 -4.06 10.27
C PRO A 378 -15.54 -5.48 10.69
N ARG A 379 -15.81 -6.33 9.69
CA ARG A 379 -16.18 -7.75 9.86
C ARG A 379 -15.26 -8.66 9.04
N GLY A 380 -15.30 -9.95 9.34
CA GLY A 380 -14.53 -10.98 8.64
C GLY A 380 -13.04 -10.96 8.99
N LEU A 381 -12.26 -11.57 8.09
CA LEU A 381 -10.84 -11.89 8.28
C LEU A 381 -9.99 -10.70 8.76
N ASN A 382 -10.09 -9.57 8.08
CA ASN A 382 -9.28 -8.39 8.41
C ASN A 382 -9.67 -7.77 9.76
N ALA A 383 -10.91 -7.95 10.22
CA ALA A 383 -11.33 -7.50 11.53
C ALA A 383 -10.75 -8.39 12.64
N GLU A 384 -10.66 -9.70 12.41
CA GLU A 384 -10.00 -10.65 13.31
C GLU A 384 -8.50 -10.36 13.40
N SER A 385 -7.84 -10.19 12.24
CA SER A 385 -6.40 -9.92 12.20
C SER A 385 -6.02 -8.63 12.90
N VAL A 386 -6.72 -7.51 12.64
CA VAL A 386 -6.39 -6.23 13.28
C VAL A 386 -6.71 -6.23 14.78
N ARG A 387 -7.70 -7.00 15.26
CA ARG A 387 -7.91 -7.18 16.72
C ARG A 387 -6.76 -7.92 17.37
N LEU A 388 -6.25 -8.97 16.73
CA LEU A 388 -5.06 -9.67 17.22
C LEU A 388 -3.84 -8.74 17.24
N VAL A 389 -3.62 -7.96 16.16
CA VAL A 389 -2.57 -6.94 16.13
C VAL A 389 -2.74 -5.93 17.26
N ALA A 390 -3.95 -5.39 17.48
CA ALA A 390 -4.22 -4.47 18.58
C ALA A 390 -3.84 -5.05 19.96
N ALA A 391 -4.15 -6.32 20.19
CA ALA A 391 -3.83 -7.03 21.42
C ALA A 391 -2.32 -7.27 21.59
N LEU A 392 -1.58 -7.49 20.50
CA LEU A 392 -0.12 -7.62 20.49
C LEU A 392 0.59 -6.27 20.69
N LEU A 393 0.03 -5.17 20.16
CA LEU A 393 0.61 -3.82 20.27
C LEU A 393 0.41 -3.18 21.66
N ASP A 394 -0.53 -3.64 22.48
CA ASP A 394 -0.71 -3.14 23.84
C ASP A 394 0.11 -4.00 24.83
N PRO A 395 1.15 -3.43 25.47
CA PRO A 395 2.00 -4.16 26.42
C PRO A 395 1.22 -4.81 27.57
N ARG A 396 0.04 -4.28 27.93
CA ARG A 396 -0.80 -4.82 29.01
C ARG A 396 -1.50 -6.10 28.59
N THR A 397 -1.79 -6.26 27.30
CA THR A 397 -2.54 -7.42 26.76
C THR A 397 -1.66 -8.39 25.98
N ALA A 398 -0.48 -7.97 25.50
CA ALA A 398 0.38 -8.75 24.60
C ALA A 398 0.74 -10.15 25.10
N THR A 399 0.80 -10.35 26.43
CA THR A 399 1.10 -11.63 27.09
C THR A 399 -0.07 -12.16 27.93
N SER A 400 -1.26 -11.57 27.79
CA SER A 400 -2.44 -11.95 28.57
C SER A 400 -3.05 -13.29 28.11
N ALA A 401 -3.82 -13.92 29.01
CA ALA A 401 -4.61 -15.10 28.68
C ALA A 401 -5.70 -14.82 27.60
N GLU A 402 -6.08 -13.56 27.40
CA GLU A 402 -6.98 -13.18 26.31
C GLU A 402 -6.29 -13.27 24.95
N THR A 403 -5.09 -12.70 24.81
CA THR A 403 -4.30 -12.80 23.57
C THR A 403 -3.91 -14.24 23.27
N ALA A 404 -3.58 -15.04 24.30
CA ALA A 404 -3.33 -16.47 24.13
C ALA A 404 -4.57 -17.19 23.54
N ARG A 405 -5.78 -16.89 24.05
CA ARG A 405 -7.03 -17.44 23.51
C ARG A 405 -7.31 -16.99 22.08
N LEU A 406 -6.95 -15.76 21.70
CA LEU A 406 -7.06 -15.31 20.29
C LEU A 406 -6.16 -16.17 19.38
N LEU A 407 -4.90 -16.39 19.77
CA LEU A 407 -3.95 -17.20 19.00
C LEU A 407 -4.41 -18.65 18.81
N GLU A 408 -5.07 -19.23 19.81
CA GLU A 408 -5.62 -20.59 19.78
C GLU A 408 -6.91 -20.69 18.95
N ARG A 409 -7.84 -19.76 19.17
CA ARG A 409 -9.18 -19.79 18.58
C ARG A 409 -9.20 -19.34 17.13
N ASP A 410 -8.43 -18.32 16.78
CA ASP A 410 -8.54 -17.68 15.47
C ASP A 410 -8.13 -18.63 14.35
N SER A 411 -8.73 -18.43 13.17
CA SER A 411 -8.48 -19.24 11.99
C SER A 411 -7.03 -19.11 11.52
N LEU A 412 -6.53 -20.12 10.77
CA LEU A 412 -5.19 -20.06 10.22
C LEU A 412 -5.02 -18.83 9.31
N ASP A 413 -6.04 -18.51 8.52
CA ASP A 413 -6.05 -17.34 7.64
C ASP A 413 -5.98 -16.04 8.44
N ALA A 414 -6.69 -15.95 9.58
CA ALA A 414 -6.66 -14.75 10.42
C ALA A 414 -5.28 -14.55 11.06
N LEU A 415 -4.63 -15.64 11.47
CA LEU A 415 -3.24 -15.60 11.95
C LEU A 415 -2.27 -15.17 10.84
N ILE A 416 -2.42 -15.70 9.62
CA ILE A 416 -1.60 -15.31 8.46
C ILE A 416 -1.80 -13.82 8.14
N ALA A 417 -3.05 -13.34 8.12
CA ALA A 417 -3.35 -11.93 7.88
C ALA A 417 -2.80 -11.02 8.98
N ALA A 418 -2.89 -11.42 10.26
CA ALA A 418 -2.31 -10.67 11.37
C ALA A 418 -0.78 -10.63 11.29
N ARG A 419 -0.18 -11.77 10.92
CA ARG A 419 1.25 -11.92 10.68
C ARG A 419 1.72 -10.96 9.59
N ASN A 420 1.05 -10.92 8.44
CA ASN A 420 1.39 -10.01 7.34
C ASN A 420 1.45 -8.54 7.78
N LEU A 421 0.54 -8.10 8.67
CA LEU A 421 0.53 -6.73 9.19
C LEU A 421 1.74 -6.41 10.10
N ILE A 422 2.35 -7.40 10.75
CA ILE A 422 3.41 -7.20 11.74
C ILE A 422 4.79 -7.66 11.28
N ASP A 423 4.96 -8.07 10.02
CA ASP A 423 6.18 -8.76 9.58
C ASP A 423 7.45 -7.93 9.68
N ARG A 424 7.31 -6.62 9.50
CA ARG A 424 8.41 -5.67 9.64
C ARG A 424 8.44 -5.00 11.01
N TRP A 425 7.59 -5.42 11.95
CA TRP A 425 7.60 -4.92 13.32
C TRP A 425 8.82 -5.47 14.07
N ARG A 426 9.69 -4.56 14.52
CA ARG A 426 10.96 -4.93 15.18
C ARG A 426 10.82 -5.00 16.70
N ASP A 427 9.76 -5.61 17.21
CA ASP A 427 9.49 -5.67 18.64
C ASP A 427 10.44 -6.62 19.38
N SER A 428 10.66 -6.32 20.66
CA SER A 428 11.55 -7.13 21.51
C SER A 428 11.02 -8.53 21.79
N ALA A 429 9.72 -8.78 21.59
CA ALA A 429 9.11 -10.11 21.74
C ALA A 429 9.16 -10.94 20.45
N GLU A 430 9.66 -10.37 19.35
CA GLU A 430 9.74 -10.99 18.02
C GLU A 430 8.40 -11.59 17.59
N SER A 431 7.35 -10.78 17.73
CA SER A 431 5.96 -11.19 17.59
C SER A 431 5.67 -11.84 16.23
N ALA A 432 6.27 -11.34 15.15
CA ALA A 432 6.16 -11.93 13.81
C ALA A 432 6.76 -13.35 13.74
N VAL A 433 7.96 -13.57 14.29
CA VAL A 433 8.62 -14.90 14.33
C VAL A 433 7.79 -15.87 15.18
N ARG A 434 7.31 -15.41 16.34
CA ARG A 434 6.48 -16.21 17.24
C ARG A 434 5.18 -16.63 16.56
N LEU A 435 4.50 -15.71 15.89
CA LEU A 435 3.26 -15.97 15.16
C LEU A 435 3.49 -16.90 13.97
N SER A 436 4.54 -16.70 13.18
CA SER A 436 4.93 -17.62 12.10
C SER A 436 5.25 -19.03 12.60
N THR A 437 5.86 -19.16 13.77
CA THR A 437 6.12 -20.47 14.38
C THR A 437 4.82 -21.21 14.71
N ILE A 438 3.83 -20.50 15.27
CA ILE A 438 2.49 -21.05 15.56
C ILE A 438 1.80 -21.49 14.25
N ILE A 439 1.86 -20.65 13.21
CA ILE A 439 1.28 -20.93 11.88
C ILE A 439 1.92 -22.19 11.29
N ALA A 440 3.25 -22.30 11.29
CA ALA A 440 3.98 -23.44 10.75
C ALA A 440 3.61 -24.74 11.49
N MET A 441 3.54 -24.71 12.82
CA MET A 441 3.13 -25.86 13.63
C MET A 441 1.69 -26.32 13.34
N ARG A 442 0.73 -25.38 13.29
CA ARG A 442 -0.68 -25.69 12.99
C ARG A 442 -0.86 -26.22 11.57
N SER A 443 -0.07 -25.71 10.62
CA SER A 443 -0.10 -26.15 9.21
C SER A 443 0.47 -27.55 9.04
N ALA A 444 1.58 -27.86 9.73
CA ALA A 444 2.20 -29.19 9.72
C ALA A 444 1.27 -30.25 10.33
N ALA A 445 0.57 -29.95 11.42
CA ALA A 445 -0.40 -30.85 12.05
C ALA A 445 -1.58 -31.24 11.13
N ARG A 446 -1.89 -30.43 10.10
CA ARG A 446 -2.94 -30.72 9.11
C ARG A 446 -2.48 -31.55 7.91
N SER A 447 -1.17 -31.66 7.65
CA SER A 447 -0.66 -32.41 6.51
C SER A 447 -0.17 -33.79 6.94
N SER A 448 -0.88 -34.86 6.58
CA SER A 448 -0.54 -36.26 6.91
C SER A 448 0.59 -36.80 6.02
N LEU A 449 1.79 -36.21 6.07
CA LEU A 449 2.89 -36.59 5.20
C LEU A 449 4.14 -37.01 5.97
N ASP A 450 4.80 -38.01 5.38
CA ASP A 450 5.93 -38.79 5.86
C ASP A 450 7.10 -37.94 6.41
N THR A 451 7.41 -38.13 7.69
CA THR A 451 8.39 -37.39 8.51
C THR A 451 9.87 -37.71 8.20
N SER A 452 10.19 -38.20 7.00
CA SER A 452 11.51 -38.73 6.68
C SER A 452 12.54 -37.69 6.19
N GLN A 453 12.21 -36.39 6.12
CA GLN A 453 13.17 -35.32 5.81
C GLN A 453 13.25 -34.28 6.94
N SER A 454 14.08 -34.58 7.94
CA SER A 454 14.46 -33.64 8.99
C SER A 454 15.83 -34.01 9.54
N SER A 455 16.92 -33.68 8.83
CA SER A 455 18.26 -33.85 9.38
C SER A 455 19.26 -32.82 8.84
N ARG A 456 19.16 -31.58 9.34
CA ARG A 456 20.29 -30.65 9.42
C ARG A 456 20.30 -29.80 10.70
N CYS A 457 19.16 -29.66 11.38
CA CYS A 457 19.01 -28.78 12.54
C CYS A 457 18.19 -29.44 13.65
N ALA A 458 18.39 -29.03 14.90
CA ALA A 458 17.82 -29.64 16.11
C ALA A 458 16.31 -29.37 16.30
N GLY A 459 15.50 -29.66 15.27
CA GLY A 459 14.04 -29.50 15.28
C GLY A 459 13.39 -30.29 14.16
N ARG A 460 12.36 -31.08 14.50
CA ARG A 460 11.57 -31.92 13.59
C ARG A 460 10.52 -31.11 12.79
N SER A 461 10.87 -29.91 12.34
CA SER A 461 9.93 -29.02 11.64
C SER A 461 10.20 -29.05 10.13
N LYS A 462 9.13 -29.17 9.34
CA LYS A 462 9.15 -29.10 7.88
C LYS A 462 9.75 -27.76 7.42
N PRO A 463 10.46 -27.70 6.28
CA PRO A 463 10.87 -26.44 5.68
C PRO A 463 9.68 -25.50 5.47
N ASP A 464 9.84 -24.24 5.88
CA ASP A 464 8.83 -23.19 5.84
C ASP A 464 9.51 -21.87 5.44
N ILE A 465 9.26 -21.43 4.21
CA ILE A 465 9.87 -20.23 3.61
C ILE A 465 9.43 -18.97 4.34
N GLU A 466 8.18 -18.92 4.80
CA GLU A 466 7.62 -17.76 5.48
C GLU A 466 8.28 -17.58 6.85
N LEU A 467 8.45 -18.66 7.60
CA LEU A 467 9.21 -18.66 8.84
C LEU A 467 10.68 -18.31 8.58
N ALA A 468 11.29 -18.88 7.54
CA ALA A 468 12.68 -18.60 7.18
C ALA A 468 12.92 -17.11 6.88
N ASN A 469 12.02 -16.47 6.14
CA ASN A 469 12.13 -15.05 5.80
C ASN A 469 12.15 -14.18 7.07
N ARG A 470 11.23 -14.43 8.01
CA ARG A 470 11.12 -13.67 9.26
C ARG A 470 12.25 -13.94 10.24
N LEU A 471 12.71 -15.18 10.30
CA LEU A 471 13.94 -15.53 11.02
C LEU A 471 15.13 -14.75 10.45
N ALA A 472 15.27 -14.70 9.12
CA ALA A 472 16.33 -13.96 8.46
C ALA A 472 16.24 -12.46 8.77
N TYR A 473 15.07 -11.84 8.58
CA TYR A 473 14.82 -10.43 8.88
C TYR A 473 15.22 -10.05 10.32
N ARG A 474 14.89 -10.92 11.28
CA ARG A 474 15.23 -10.79 12.71
C ARG A 474 16.66 -11.20 13.06
N GLY A 475 17.47 -11.58 12.07
CA GLY A 475 18.89 -11.87 12.22
C GLY A 475 19.21 -13.29 12.71
N HIS A 476 18.22 -14.18 12.79
CA HIS A 476 18.40 -15.61 13.12
C HIS A 476 18.86 -16.39 11.89
N LEU A 477 20.00 -16.01 11.31
CA LEU A 477 20.43 -16.43 9.98
C LEU A 477 20.58 -17.96 9.85
N ARG A 478 21.16 -18.61 10.85
CA ARG A 478 21.31 -20.08 10.86
C ARG A 478 19.96 -20.78 10.97
N ALA A 479 19.07 -20.28 11.82
CA ALA A 479 17.72 -20.83 11.96
C ALA A 479 16.89 -20.61 10.69
N ALA A 480 17.07 -19.47 10.02
CA ALA A 480 16.47 -19.19 8.72
C ALA A 480 16.96 -20.17 7.65
N TYR A 481 18.29 -20.39 7.57
CA TYR A 481 18.86 -21.39 6.67
C TYR A 481 18.30 -22.81 6.94
N CYS A 482 18.15 -23.18 8.22
CA CYS A 482 17.49 -24.41 8.62
C CYS A 482 16.04 -24.49 8.14
N ALA A 483 15.28 -23.40 8.31
CA ALA A 483 13.87 -23.33 7.92
C ALA A 483 13.66 -23.33 6.40
N LEU A 484 14.65 -22.91 5.60
CA LEU A 484 14.61 -23.05 4.14
C LEU A 484 14.67 -24.51 3.68
N GLY A 485 15.34 -25.38 4.44
CA GLY A 485 15.56 -26.78 4.06
C GLY A 485 16.41 -26.95 2.79
N ASP A 486 16.22 -28.07 2.09
CA ASP A 486 17.01 -28.39 0.89
C ASP A 486 16.50 -27.70 -0.39
N ASP A 487 15.37 -26.98 -0.31
CA ASP A 487 14.68 -26.41 -1.48
C ASP A 487 15.11 -24.96 -1.78
N VAL A 488 16.42 -24.73 -1.88
CA VAL A 488 16.99 -23.45 -2.41
C VAL A 488 16.69 -23.23 -3.90
N GLY A 489 15.93 -24.16 -4.52
CA GLY A 489 15.50 -24.12 -5.91
C GLY A 489 14.28 -23.23 -6.15
N ARG A 490 13.40 -22.96 -5.17
CA ARG A 490 12.21 -22.09 -5.36
C ARG A 490 12.56 -20.59 -5.34
N ARG A 491 11.82 -19.76 -6.09
CA ARG A 491 12.05 -18.30 -6.21
C ARG A 491 12.16 -17.60 -4.84
N GLY A 492 11.17 -17.82 -3.95
CA GLY A 492 11.18 -17.25 -2.60
C GLY A 492 12.35 -17.74 -1.73
N ALA A 493 12.70 -19.03 -1.82
CA ALA A 493 13.85 -19.57 -1.11
C ALA A 493 15.19 -19.00 -1.61
N ARG A 494 15.31 -18.69 -2.91
CA ARG A 494 16.49 -18.02 -3.47
C ARG A 494 16.67 -16.61 -2.93
N ALA A 495 15.59 -15.84 -2.80
CA ALA A 495 15.64 -14.48 -2.26
C ALA A 495 16.14 -14.48 -0.81
N VAL A 496 15.62 -15.36 0.04
CA VAL A 496 16.13 -15.51 1.41
C VAL A 496 17.59 -16.02 1.40
N TYR A 497 17.92 -16.98 0.53
CA TYR A 497 19.28 -17.52 0.45
C TYR A 497 20.33 -16.47 0.09
N VAL A 498 20.07 -15.58 -0.88
CA VAL A 498 21.05 -14.53 -1.25
C VAL A 498 21.32 -13.57 -0.10
N GLU A 499 20.31 -13.29 0.72
CA GLU A 499 20.44 -12.46 1.93
C GLU A 499 21.28 -13.15 3.00
N LEU A 500 21.03 -14.45 3.23
CA LEU A 500 21.84 -15.23 4.17
C LEU A 500 23.30 -15.34 3.70
N ALA A 501 23.53 -15.52 2.41
CA ALA A 501 24.87 -15.56 1.82
C ALA A 501 25.60 -14.20 1.92
N LEU A 502 24.88 -13.09 1.73
CA LEU A 502 25.43 -11.74 1.90
C LEU A 502 25.94 -11.51 3.33
N LEU A 503 25.20 -12.00 4.32
CA LEU A 503 25.46 -11.83 5.75
C LEU A 503 26.29 -12.97 6.39
N ASP A 504 26.89 -13.84 5.58
CA ASP A 504 27.67 -15.00 6.05
C ASP A 504 26.89 -15.92 7.02
N GLY A 505 25.56 -16.02 6.82
CA GLY A 505 24.65 -16.93 7.53
C GLY A 505 24.69 -18.38 7.03
N VAL A 506 25.31 -18.60 5.86
CA VAL A 506 25.53 -19.93 5.23
C VAL A 506 27.03 -20.17 5.12
N PRO A 507 27.53 -21.42 5.33
CA PRO A 507 28.94 -21.74 5.11
C PRO A 507 29.40 -21.39 3.69
N ALA A 508 30.60 -20.82 3.57
CA ALA A 508 31.10 -20.26 2.32
C ALA A 508 31.24 -21.31 1.20
N GLU A 509 31.60 -22.55 1.56
CA GLU A 509 31.75 -23.67 0.63
C GLU A 509 30.39 -24.08 0.02
N VAL A 510 29.33 -24.01 0.83
CA VAL A 510 27.96 -24.28 0.38
C VAL A 510 27.51 -23.17 -0.56
N THR A 511 27.77 -21.92 -0.21
CA THR A 511 27.45 -20.76 -1.07
C THR A 511 28.19 -20.80 -2.39
N ALA A 512 29.48 -21.13 -2.39
CA ALA A 512 30.26 -21.32 -3.62
C ALA A 512 29.60 -22.37 -4.52
N SER A 513 29.26 -23.54 -3.98
CA SER A 513 28.62 -24.62 -4.74
C SER A 513 27.26 -24.22 -5.33
N VAL A 514 26.42 -23.50 -4.57
CA VAL A 514 25.12 -23.01 -5.05
C VAL A 514 25.29 -21.99 -6.16
N TYR A 515 26.19 -21.01 -6.01
CA TYR A 515 26.42 -19.99 -7.02
C TYR A 515 27.10 -20.54 -8.28
N GLU A 516 28.00 -21.50 -8.16
CA GLU A 516 28.54 -22.25 -9.31
C GLU A 516 27.44 -23.01 -10.06
N HIS A 517 26.50 -23.62 -9.34
CA HIS A 517 25.34 -24.25 -9.96
C HIS A 517 24.46 -23.24 -10.70
N TRP A 518 24.23 -22.06 -10.12
CA TRP A 518 23.48 -20.96 -10.75
C TRP A 518 24.17 -20.44 -12.01
N LEU A 519 25.49 -20.28 -11.98
CA LEU A 519 26.30 -19.88 -13.12
C LEU A 519 26.19 -20.88 -14.28
N ARG A 520 26.27 -22.18 -13.98
CA ARG A 520 26.13 -23.25 -14.99
C ARG A 520 24.73 -23.30 -15.59
N THR A 521 23.70 -23.20 -14.74
CA THR A 521 22.30 -23.30 -15.17
C THR A 521 21.72 -22.03 -15.76
N GLY A 522 22.39 -20.88 -15.58
CA GLY A 522 21.88 -19.59 -16.04
C GLY A 522 20.73 -19.08 -15.20
N ASN A 523 20.82 -19.25 -13.88
CA ASN A 523 19.81 -18.78 -12.95
C ASN A 523 19.73 -17.23 -12.98
N GLY A 524 18.53 -16.67 -13.04
CA GLY A 524 18.29 -15.22 -13.03
C GLY A 524 18.67 -14.48 -11.74
N TYR A 525 19.16 -15.19 -10.71
CA TYR A 525 19.71 -14.60 -9.48
C TYR A 525 21.25 -14.54 -9.46
N LEU A 526 21.92 -14.83 -10.58
CA LEU A 526 23.37 -14.88 -10.67
C LEU A 526 24.04 -13.53 -10.37
N ASN A 527 23.40 -12.42 -10.70
CA ASN A 527 23.88 -11.06 -10.39
C ASN A 527 24.17 -10.88 -8.88
N TYR A 528 23.38 -11.49 -7.99
CA TYR A 528 23.54 -11.36 -6.54
C TYR A 528 24.79 -12.07 -6.02
N ALA A 529 25.38 -12.97 -6.82
CA ALA A 529 26.63 -13.64 -6.49
C ALA A 529 27.87 -12.76 -6.78
N LEU A 530 27.76 -11.78 -7.68
CA LEU A 530 28.87 -10.87 -8.03
C LEU A 530 29.49 -10.15 -6.82
N PRO A 531 28.71 -9.47 -5.94
CA PRO A 531 29.29 -8.84 -4.75
C PRO A 531 29.91 -9.86 -3.79
N TRP A 532 29.35 -11.07 -3.71
CA TRP A 532 29.86 -12.12 -2.83
C TRP A 532 31.22 -12.66 -3.29
N TRP A 533 31.38 -12.92 -4.60
CA TRP A 533 32.65 -13.33 -5.22
C TRP A 533 33.68 -12.20 -5.19
N ALA A 534 33.27 -10.97 -5.49
CA ALA A 534 34.16 -9.82 -5.50
C ALA A 534 34.77 -9.54 -4.13
N ARG A 535 33.97 -9.62 -3.05
CA ARG A 535 34.45 -9.49 -1.66
C ARG A 535 35.53 -10.53 -1.30
N ARG A 536 35.54 -11.67 -1.98
CA ARG A 536 36.48 -12.79 -1.77
C ARG A 536 37.65 -12.78 -2.77
N GLY A 537 37.69 -11.83 -3.70
CA GLY A 537 38.71 -11.79 -4.74
C GLY A 537 38.61 -12.92 -5.77
N ASP A 538 37.43 -13.54 -5.93
CA ASP A 538 37.23 -14.62 -6.89
C ASP A 538 37.04 -14.07 -8.32
N THR A 539 38.17 -13.70 -8.93
CA THR A 539 38.23 -13.18 -10.30
C THR A 539 37.77 -14.22 -11.34
N VAL A 540 37.94 -15.52 -11.05
CA VAL A 540 37.59 -16.60 -11.98
C VAL A 540 36.08 -16.67 -12.18
N SER A 541 35.33 -16.67 -11.08
CA SER A 541 33.86 -16.72 -11.12
C SER A 541 33.28 -15.46 -11.74
N VAL A 542 33.79 -14.26 -11.38
CA VAL A 542 33.32 -13.00 -11.97
C VAL A 542 33.59 -12.96 -13.48
N HIS A 543 34.76 -13.41 -13.96
CA HIS A 543 35.02 -13.54 -15.39
C HIS A 543 34.11 -14.57 -16.07
N ALA A 544 33.73 -15.64 -15.38
CA ALA A 544 32.81 -16.62 -15.94
C ALA A 544 31.40 -16.04 -16.16
N VAL A 545 30.91 -15.20 -15.24
CA VAL A 545 29.66 -14.42 -15.45
C VAL A 545 29.79 -13.52 -16.68
N LEU A 546 30.87 -12.75 -16.78
CA LEU A 546 31.12 -11.86 -17.92
C LEU A 546 31.12 -12.62 -19.25
N ARG A 547 31.85 -13.74 -19.33
CA ARG A 547 31.91 -14.57 -20.56
C ARG A 547 30.54 -15.10 -20.96
N ARG A 548 29.74 -15.55 -19.98
CA ARG A 548 28.38 -16.02 -20.20
C ARG A 548 27.49 -14.90 -20.75
N ALA A 549 27.49 -13.74 -20.10
CA ALA A 549 26.70 -12.58 -20.49
C ALA A 549 27.09 -12.08 -21.89
N ASP A 550 28.38 -11.91 -22.18
CA ASP A 550 28.87 -11.49 -23.50
C ASP A 550 28.55 -12.53 -24.59
N SER A 551 28.53 -13.82 -24.25
CA SER A 551 28.08 -14.86 -25.19
C SER A 551 26.60 -14.74 -25.52
N LEU A 552 25.74 -14.47 -24.52
CA LEU A 552 24.32 -14.24 -24.74
C LEU A 552 24.07 -12.98 -25.55
N LEU A 553 24.81 -11.90 -25.32
CA LEU A 553 24.70 -10.66 -26.09
C LEU A 553 25.06 -10.83 -27.58
N ARG A 554 25.88 -11.82 -27.94
CA ARG A 554 26.21 -12.12 -29.35
C ARG A 554 25.13 -12.95 -30.05
N THR A 555 24.39 -13.77 -29.31
CA THR A 555 23.49 -14.78 -29.88
C THR A 555 22.02 -14.50 -29.67
N ALA A 556 21.66 -13.72 -28.64
CA ALA A 556 20.27 -13.42 -28.31
C ALA A 556 19.72 -12.30 -29.21
N PRO A 557 18.52 -12.49 -29.80
CA PRO A 557 17.80 -11.40 -30.45
C PRO A 557 17.46 -10.31 -29.42
N GLU A 558 17.05 -9.13 -29.90
CA GLU A 558 16.49 -8.08 -29.04
C GLU A 558 15.30 -8.65 -28.24
N SER A 559 15.50 -8.83 -26.94
CA SER A 559 14.64 -9.63 -26.06
C SER A 559 14.99 -9.38 -24.58
N ALA A 560 14.12 -9.82 -23.66
CA ALA A 560 14.38 -9.82 -22.22
C ALA A 560 15.73 -10.42 -21.81
N ARG A 561 16.12 -11.50 -22.50
CA ARG A 561 17.40 -12.17 -22.29
C ARG A 561 18.58 -11.27 -22.66
N ARG A 562 18.43 -10.43 -23.68
CA ARG A 562 19.47 -9.47 -24.09
C ARG A 562 19.60 -8.32 -23.09
N GLU A 563 18.49 -7.80 -22.56
CA GLU A 563 18.53 -6.78 -21.50
C GLU A 563 19.21 -7.30 -20.23
N THR A 564 18.81 -8.50 -19.77
CA THR A 564 19.40 -9.15 -18.60
C THR A 564 20.90 -9.39 -18.81
N ALA A 565 21.30 -9.94 -19.98
CA ALA A 565 22.70 -10.16 -20.30
C ALA A 565 23.50 -8.84 -20.43
N SER A 566 22.85 -7.76 -20.89
CA SER A 566 23.46 -6.43 -20.94
C SER A 566 23.75 -5.91 -19.55
N TYR A 567 22.81 -6.08 -18.62
CA TYR A 567 23.01 -5.75 -17.22
C TYR A 567 24.12 -6.61 -16.60
N ASP A 568 24.05 -7.93 -16.74
CA ASP A 568 25.03 -8.87 -16.18
C ASP A 568 26.46 -8.60 -16.68
N SER A 569 26.62 -8.30 -17.97
CA SER A 569 27.92 -7.93 -18.55
C SER A 569 28.46 -6.64 -17.94
N ALA A 570 27.62 -5.61 -17.82
CA ALA A 570 28.01 -4.33 -17.23
C ALA A 570 28.35 -4.47 -15.73
N ALA A 571 27.54 -5.20 -14.97
CA ALA A 571 27.77 -5.48 -13.57
C ALA A 571 29.06 -6.29 -13.36
N ALA A 572 29.28 -7.38 -14.12
CA ALA A 572 30.49 -8.18 -14.00
C ALA A 572 31.76 -7.38 -14.31
N ARG A 573 31.75 -6.50 -15.33
CA ARG A 573 32.87 -5.57 -15.61
C ARG A 573 33.12 -4.59 -14.45
N THR A 574 32.05 -4.15 -13.79
CA THR A 574 32.13 -3.27 -12.62
C THR A 574 32.78 -3.97 -11.43
N TYR A 575 32.37 -5.19 -11.12
CA TYR A 575 32.96 -5.96 -10.03
C TYR A 575 34.39 -6.43 -10.33
N LEU A 576 34.76 -6.66 -11.60
CA LEU A 576 36.16 -6.90 -11.96
C LEU A 576 37.05 -5.69 -11.63
N ALA A 577 36.58 -4.47 -11.91
CA ALA A 577 37.32 -3.26 -11.52
C ALA A 577 37.51 -3.19 -9.99
N LEU A 578 36.48 -3.55 -9.21
CA LEU A 578 36.59 -3.65 -7.75
C LEU A 578 37.57 -4.71 -7.26
N VAL A 579 37.55 -5.90 -7.86
CA VAL A 579 38.51 -6.98 -7.52
C VAL A 579 39.95 -6.56 -7.83
N HIS A 580 40.15 -5.70 -8.84
CA HIS A 580 41.43 -5.08 -9.16
C HIS A 580 41.74 -3.80 -8.35
N ALA A 581 40.92 -3.48 -7.35
CA ALA A 581 41.02 -2.28 -6.52
C ALA A 581 40.93 -0.93 -7.27
N ASP A 582 40.46 -0.92 -8.52
CA ASP A 582 40.19 0.31 -9.27
C ASP A 582 38.81 0.88 -8.91
N THR A 583 38.76 1.56 -7.76
CA THR A 583 37.53 2.17 -7.24
C THR A 583 37.06 3.38 -8.06
N VAL A 584 37.95 4.01 -8.86
CA VAL A 584 37.54 5.09 -9.77
C VAL A 584 36.76 4.52 -10.93
N ASP A 585 37.31 3.51 -11.61
CA ASP A 585 36.65 2.87 -12.74
C ASP A 585 35.38 2.15 -12.31
N ALA A 586 35.39 1.48 -11.16
CA ALA A 586 34.21 0.85 -10.60
C ALA A 586 33.07 1.85 -10.36
N LEU A 587 33.32 3.00 -9.72
CA LEU A 587 32.29 4.02 -9.49
C LEU A 587 31.73 4.59 -10.79
N ARG A 588 32.61 4.86 -11.78
CA ARG A 588 32.21 5.31 -13.11
C ARG A 588 31.29 4.29 -13.79
N ARG A 589 31.56 2.99 -13.62
CA ARG A 589 30.75 1.92 -14.20
C ARG A 589 29.44 1.70 -13.45
N PHE A 590 29.43 1.72 -12.12
CA PHE A 590 28.20 1.64 -11.32
C PHE A 590 27.20 2.74 -11.73
N ALA A 591 27.67 3.98 -11.85
CA ALA A 591 26.84 5.11 -12.28
C ALA A 591 26.26 4.94 -13.70
N SER A 592 26.84 4.05 -14.52
CA SER A 592 26.39 3.75 -15.88
C SER A 592 25.53 2.50 -16.01
N LEU A 593 25.26 1.78 -14.91
CA LEU A 593 24.44 0.58 -14.96
C LEU A 593 23.01 0.91 -15.40
N PRO A 594 22.43 0.15 -16.35
CA PRO A 594 21.11 0.42 -16.88
C PRO A 594 20.03 0.13 -15.83
N ARG A 595 19.36 1.18 -15.33
CA ARG A 595 18.39 1.09 -14.24
C ARG A 595 17.12 0.30 -14.57
N THR A 596 16.75 0.25 -15.85
CA THR A 596 15.49 -0.36 -16.31
C THR A 596 15.70 -1.69 -17.02
N HIS A 597 16.94 -2.14 -17.26
CA HIS A 597 17.21 -3.43 -17.92
C HIS A 597 17.13 -4.61 -16.95
N CYS A 598 16.65 -4.37 -15.74
CA CYS A 598 16.43 -5.41 -14.76
C CYS A 598 15.28 -5.10 -13.79
N GLY A 599 14.38 -6.07 -13.61
CA GLY A 599 13.23 -5.97 -12.71
C GLY A 599 13.53 -6.31 -11.26
N GLY A 600 14.73 -5.99 -10.73
CA GLY A 600 15.05 -6.15 -9.29
C GLY A 600 16.51 -6.47 -8.91
N CYS A 601 17.43 -6.64 -9.87
CA CYS A 601 18.78 -7.15 -9.59
C CYS A 601 19.82 -6.11 -9.16
N PHE A 602 19.50 -4.81 -9.18
CA PHE A 602 20.48 -3.75 -8.94
C PHE A 602 20.69 -3.45 -7.45
N ASP A 603 19.87 -4.02 -6.59
CA ASP A 603 19.81 -3.69 -5.16
C ASP A 603 21.17 -3.79 -4.44
N PHE A 604 21.90 -4.89 -4.61
CA PHE A 604 23.23 -5.04 -4.00
C PHE A 604 24.32 -4.24 -4.70
N ASP A 605 24.14 -3.95 -5.99
CA ASP A 605 25.06 -3.10 -6.76
C ASP A 605 24.97 -1.66 -6.28
N ARG A 606 23.76 -1.15 -6.03
CA ARG A 606 23.50 0.17 -5.47
C ARG A 606 24.00 0.30 -4.04
N LEU A 607 23.83 -0.73 -3.21
CA LEU A 607 24.42 -0.77 -1.87
C LEU A 607 25.96 -0.68 -1.94
N THR A 608 26.58 -1.41 -2.87
CA THR A 608 28.04 -1.39 -3.06
C THR A 608 28.51 -0.01 -3.54
N GLU A 609 27.83 0.59 -4.53
CA GLU A 609 28.10 1.94 -5.03
C GLU A 609 28.00 2.99 -3.92
N ALA A 610 26.92 2.98 -3.13
CA ALA A 610 26.72 3.93 -2.04
C ALA A 610 27.84 3.83 -0.98
N ARG A 611 28.26 2.61 -0.62
CA ARG A 611 29.38 2.39 0.30
C ARG A 611 30.70 2.95 -0.24
N LEU A 612 30.96 2.78 -1.54
CA LEU A 612 32.16 3.31 -2.18
C LEU A 612 32.17 4.85 -2.22
N LEU A 613 31.04 5.47 -2.54
CA LEU A 613 30.88 6.93 -2.50
C LEU A 613 31.07 7.46 -1.07
N ALA A 614 30.43 6.84 -0.08
CA ALA A 614 30.57 7.23 1.32
C ALA A 614 32.02 7.08 1.82
N ALA A 615 32.74 6.03 1.40
CA ALA A 615 34.15 5.83 1.72
C ALA A 615 35.05 6.92 1.12
N ARG A 616 34.66 7.51 -0.02
CA ARG A 616 35.34 8.66 -0.65
C ARG A 616 34.92 10.02 -0.11
N GLY A 617 33.94 10.07 0.79
CA GLY A 617 33.41 11.31 1.35
C GLY A 617 32.31 11.96 0.52
N ASP A 618 31.87 11.36 -0.60
CA ASP A 618 30.68 11.83 -1.34
C ASP A 618 29.40 11.32 -0.67
N LEU A 619 29.10 11.89 0.50
CA LEU A 619 28.01 11.46 1.36
C LEU A 619 26.64 11.78 0.79
N ARG A 620 26.50 12.90 0.07
CA ARG A 620 25.22 13.30 -0.54
C ARG A 620 24.83 12.37 -1.67
N SER A 621 25.78 11.99 -2.55
CA SER A 621 25.49 11.01 -3.59
C SER A 621 25.18 9.65 -2.98
N ALA A 622 25.93 9.22 -1.95
CA ALA A 622 25.65 7.97 -1.25
C ALA A 622 24.25 7.96 -0.62
N SER A 623 23.86 9.03 0.07
CA SER A 623 22.51 9.16 0.66
C SER A 623 21.44 9.04 -0.41
N ARG A 624 21.55 9.80 -1.50
CA ARG A 624 20.56 9.77 -2.60
C ARG A 624 20.38 8.37 -3.18
N ILE A 625 21.44 7.57 -3.29
CA ILE A 625 21.33 6.17 -3.74
C ILE A 625 20.55 5.34 -2.73
N LEU A 626 20.90 5.45 -1.45
CA LEU A 626 20.21 4.69 -0.41
C LEU A 626 18.77 5.17 -0.25
N ASP A 627 18.43 6.43 -0.53
CA ASP A 627 17.08 7.00 -0.48
C ASP A 627 16.11 6.38 -1.48
N GLU A 628 16.63 5.84 -2.59
CA GLU A 628 15.84 5.03 -3.52
C GLU A 628 15.42 3.68 -2.92
N TRP A 629 16.12 3.21 -1.88
CA TRP A 629 15.76 1.98 -1.18
C TRP A 629 14.60 2.20 -0.23
N ARG A 630 13.48 1.58 -0.56
CA ARG A 630 12.24 1.82 0.16
C ARG A 630 12.11 1.00 1.45
N GLY A 631 12.68 -0.20 1.48
CA GLY A 631 12.40 -1.20 2.50
C GLY A 631 10.97 -1.73 2.36
N GLY A 632 10.82 -3.05 2.28
CA GLY A 632 9.50 -3.64 1.96
C GLY A 632 9.53 -5.09 1.50
N SER A 633 10.71 -5.66 1.28
CA SER A 633 10.86 -7.06 0.88
C SER A 633 10.98 -8.01 2.09
N GLU A 634 10.89 -7.49 3.32
CA GLU A 634 11.01 -8.26 4.57
C GLU A 634 12.35 -9.01 4.68
N VAL A 635 13.43 -8.43 4.12
CA VAL A 635 14.74 -9.07 4.00
C VAL A 635 15.80 -8.42 4.91
N PRO A 636 16.85 -9.15 5.30
CA PRO A 636 17.95 -8.60 6.10
C PRO A 636 18.64 -7.36 5.51
N SER A 637 18.76 -7.26 4.18
CA SER A 637 19.32 -6.08 3.52
C SER A 637 18.58 -4.77 3.81
N ASP A 638 17.27 -4.83 4.13
CA ASP A 638 16.51 -3.65 4.59
C ASP A 638 17.11 -3.05 5.87
N ILE A 639 17.62 -3.90 6.77
CA ILE A 639 18.26 -3.47 8.02
C ILE A 639 19.70 -2.99 7.76
N LEU A 640 20.43 -3.67 6.86
CA LEU A 640 21.77 -3.22 6.45
C LEU A 640 21.74 -1.82 5.85
N ILE A 641 20.75 -1.53 5.01
CA ILE A 641 20.65 -0.22 4.37
C ILE A 641 20.28 0.87 5.36
N ARG A 642 19.45 0.57 6.36
CA ARG A 642 19.22 1.50 7.48
C ARG A 642 20.50 1.78 8.26
N LEU A 643 21.38 0.79 8.43
CA LEU A 643 22.69 1.01 9.04
C LEU A 643 23.57 1.95 8.20
N GLU A 644 23.64 1.73 6.88
CA GLU A 644 24.45 2.60 6.01
C GLU A 644 23.88 4.01 5.93
N ARG A 645 22.56 4.17 5.86
CA ARG A 645 21.90 5.48 5.99
C ARG A 645 22.25 6.14 7.31
N ALA A 646 22.21 5.42 8.43
CA ALA A 646 22.53 5.97 9.74
C ALA A 646 23.97 6.50 9.82
N ARG A 647 24.93 5.74 9.28
CA ARG A 647 26.34 6.14 9.20
C ARG A 647 26.54 7.40 8.36
N ILE A 648 25.85 7.49 7.22
CA ILE A 648 25.92 8.66 6.32
C ILE A 648 25.26 9.86 6.98
N ALA A 649 24.07 9.69 7.56
CA ALA A 649 23.33 10.73 8.28
C ALA A 649 24.14 11.28 9.47
N GLU A 650 24.78 10.42 10.28
CA GLU A 650 25.66 10.86 11.38
C GLU A 650 26.79 11.76 10.86
N ARG A 651 27.42 11.40 9.73
CA ARG A 651 28.49 12.19 9.09
C ARG A 651 28.00 13.46 8.40
N LEU A 652 26.74 13.50 7.97
CA LEU A 652 26.08 14.67 7.40
C LEU A 652 25.53 15.63 8.48
N GLY A 653 25.49 15.19 9.75
CA GLY A 653 24.88 15.94 10.85
C GLY A 653 23.35 15.79 10.95
N GLU A 654 22.77 14.86 10.19
CA GLU A 654 21.34 14.53 10.16
C GLU A 654 21.00 13.62 11.35
N ARG A 655 21.00 14.21 12.55
CA ARG A 655 20.93 13.48 13.82
C ARG A 655 19.69 12.59 13.95
N GLU A 656 18.52 13.08 13.56
CA GLU A 656 17.26 12.34 13.71
C GLU A 656 17.25 11.07 12.84
N ASP A 657 17.70 11.18 11.59
CA ASP A 657 17.81 10.06 10.66
C ASP A 657 18.87 9.05 11.10
N ALA A 658 20.00 9.54 11.64
CA ALA A 658 21.02 8.69 12.25
C ALA A 658 20.46 7.88 13.43
N ILE A 659 19.76 8.54 14.36
CA ILE A 659 19.13 7.88 15.51
C ILE A 659 18.09 6.86 15.04
N ALA A 660 17.24 7.21 14.08
CA ALA A 660 16.21 6.33 13.55
C ALA A 660 16.82 5.05 12.95
N GLY A 661 17.86 5.19 12.11
CA GLY A 661 18.53 4.05 11.48
C GLY A 661 19.27 3.15 12.48
N TYR A 662 20.06 3.72 13.39
CA TYR A 662 20.74 2.93 14.42
C TYR A 662 19.79 2.23 15.38
N ARG A 663 18.67 2.88 15.75
CA ARG A 663 17.62 2.25 16.55
C ARG A 663 17.02 1.05 15.83
N ALA A 664 16.73 1.20 14.53
CA ALA A 664 16.19 0.10 13.72
C ALA A 664 17.09 -1.13 13.75
N VAL A 665 18.41 -0.97 13.62
CA VAL A 665 19.38 -2.09 13.67
C VAL A 665 19.45 -2.72 15.05
N ALA A 666 19.50 -1.89 16.10
CA ALA A 666 19.57 -2.36 17.48
C ALA A 666 18.32 -3.14 17.90
N GLU A 667 17.15 -2.78 17.38
CA GLU A 667 15.88 -3.47 17.58
C GLU A 667 15.75 -4.73 16.70
N ALA A 668 16.12 -4.62 15.41
CA ALA A 668 16.06 -5.70 14.42
C ALA A 668 16.84 -6.94 14.86
N TRP A 669 18.09 -6.73 15.29
CA TRP A 669 19.05 -7.80 15.54
C TRP A 669 19.48 -7.91 16.99
N ALA A 670 18.68 -7.37 17.92
CA ALA A 670 18.91 -7.46 19.36
C ALA A 670 19.23 -8.90 19.83
N ARG A 671 18.61 -9.89 19.16
CA ARG A 671 18.74 -11.33 19.43
C ARG A 671 19.32 -12.11 18.24
N GLY A 672 19.85 -11.42 17.23
CA GLY A 672 20.38 -12.05 16.03
C GLY A 672 21.67 -12.83 16.28
N ASP A 673 22.08 -13.62 15.28
CA ASP A 673 23.29 -14.44 15.33
C ASP A 673 24.56 -13.61 15.59
N ALA A 674 25.59 -14.27 16.11
CA ALA A 674 26.85 -13.65 16.53
C ALA A 674 27.52 -12.80 15.44
N VAL A 675 27.36 -13.16 14.16
CA VAL A 675 27.92 -12.42 13.01
C VAL A 675 27.33 -11.01 12.86
N LEU A 676 26.11 -10.77 13.37
CA LEU A 676 25.42 -9.47 13.31
C LEU A 676 25.66 -8.60 14.55
N GLN A 677 26.12 -9.19 15.66
CA GLN A 677 26.32 -8.48 16.93
C GLN A 677 27.32 -7.30 16.87
N PRO A 678 28.38 -7.31 16.04
CA PRO A 678 29.22 -6.13 15.85
C PRO A 678 28.45 -4.90 15.37
N MET A 679 27.48 -5.08 14.46
CA MET A 679 26.64 -3.99 13.95
C MET A 679 25.64 -3.49 15.00
N VAL A 680 25.12 -4.38 15.84
CA VAL A 680 24.27 -4.03 16.99
C VAL A 680 25.07 -3.22 18.02
N ALA A 681 26.30 -3.65 18.32
CA ALA A 681 27.18 -2.96 19.26
C ALA A 681 27.63 -1.59 18.73
N GLU A 682 27.89 -1.46 17.43
CA GLU A 682 28.10 -0.17 16.77
C GLU A 682 26.89 0.74 16.95
N SER A 683 25.69 0.25 16.62
CA SER A 683 24.46 1.02 16.66
C SER A 683 24.12 1.51 18.07
N ARG A 684 24.25 0.64 19.08
CA ARG A 684 24.04 1.02 20.50
C ARG A 684 25.04 2.08 20.95
N ARG A 685 26.31 1.99 20.55
CA ARG A 685 27.31 3.02 20.86
C ARG A 685 26.99 4.35 20.17
N ALA A 686 26.54 4.31 18.93
CA ALA A 686 26.13 5.52 18.20
C ALA A 686 24.93 6.20 18.86
N LEU A 687 23.90 5.44 19.25
CA LEU A 687 22.75 5.97 19.98
C LEU A 687 23.16 6.66 21.29
N LEU A 688 24.04 6.03 22.09
CA LEU A 688 24.54 6.65 23.32
C LEU A 688 25.28 7.97 23.07
N ARG A 689 26.11 8.03 22.02
CA ARG A 689 26.80 9.28 21.61
C ARG A 689 25.78 10.34 21.20
N LEU A 690 24.87 10.01 20.29
CA LEU A 690 23.89 10.92 19.72
C LEU A 690 22.86 11.40 20.75
N ASP A 691 22.53 10.59 21.76
CA ASP A 691 21.68 10.97 22.89
C ASP A 691 22.42 11.91 23.85
N SER A 692 23.69 11.64 24.17
CA SER A 692 24.50 12.50 25.05
C SER A 692 24.75 13.90 24.49
N CYS A 693 24.64 14.08 23.16
CA CYS A 693 24.74 15.38 22.50
C CYS A 693 23.49 16.26 22.64
N LYS A 694 22.41 15.80 23.30
CA LYS A 694 21.20 16.61 23.54
C LYS A 694 21.46 17.83 24.43
N ASP A 695 22.49 17.76 25.28
CA ASP A 695 22.78 18.76 26.32
C ASP A 695 23.99 19.66 26.03
N ARG A 696 24.59 19.58 24.83
CA ARG A 696 25.77 20.40 24.47
C ARG A 696 25.61 21.06 23.10
N SER A 697 25.44 22.38 23.12
CA SER A 697 25.57 23.25 21.94
C SER A 697 27.03 23.23 21.45
N GLY A 698 27.37 22.40 20.46
CA GLY A 698 28.70 22.45 19.84
C GLY A 698 29.18 21.22 19.07
N CYS A 699 28.46 20.10 19.06
CA CYS A 699 28.92 18.92 18.32
C CYS A 699 28.42 18.92 16.86
N GLY A 700 29.06 19.74 16.03
CA GLY A 700 29.11 19.57 14.58
C GLY A 700 30.49 19.02 14.19
N ALA A 701 30.49 17.90 13.47
CA ALA A 701 31.59 17.25 12.73
C ALA A 701 33.04 17.50 13.20
N SER A 702 33.67 16.42 13.70
CA SER A 702 35.12 16.18 13.53
C SER A 702 35.33 15.01 12.60
#